data_AF-A0A6C0EQN9-F1
#
_entry.id   AF-A0A6C0EQN9-F1
#
_cell.length_a   1.000
_cell.length_b   1.000
_cell.length_c   1.000
_cell.angle_alpha   90.00
_cell.angle_beta   90.00
_cell.angle_gamma   90.00
#
_symmetry.space_group_name_H-M   'P 1'
#
loop_
_entity.id
_entity.type
_entity.pdbx_description
1 polymer ?
#
loop_
_entity_poly.entity_id
_entity_poly.type
_entity_poly.pdbx_seq_one_letter_code
_entity_poly.pdbx_strand_id
1 'polypeptide(L)'
;MSKQKKQNKQVDQQGLQNNNDTTLDMHNIYKVNHINNSKVEKIYVFNGINSSQDKGNLNKYFTSKELDIINKEQIQVVFSEQMIHYDDSIGTIKIKILNEMKKQISIEELYLFCQNIVSLNAVSIYKSLTQNKKVELTKVRLDQFISNIISDSEGNTIKIPDKEIYNFDDILEMKLNDKNFIVNKIFGERFVIVENEYPFICDPFKVEKYDTFFEKTLRKSLSTLNSNLLLNTGKIINNTIYLCTAEDVLNFVSKNDISQDTTIKIYFPFLYNKNINNLEDLQESRLSLIENNKKLLNSKTLDLFKSVDLFYHMYYLKKSNLKYSSKGIKKIKAVIKPDFDIKIPLEIIFKIIHATEINPLIKYNPSSRQENIYRLYTDKIATDGRKIPFLKKATIFKLMKSIATTKSVSVYIEYIENDTLEIIVCEFDENGYITISSEFNTIINENEIDNLFRNSINPIIDEIKNLLEQSGYKLKKFNSLLDENVEIKQLTYESKIEVTKPIHIDKYIGCISSIFNNETNQYKNSNDVILRFKRVSNFSKVTSQEAFILEKSEQGYRGDEIIEALLENFRDDLTRNGAVDLVRKVANEIQLERGVKKSEIKIKDNPGFKTIISLDKKIGIITITVENINNINYLYTLPIYLDSMIRLTQDKKSTNYPTKKIDEICSSSSKEEIIIQDIVSLSEQEESVSDNDLSSVESEDEYTNYKTVKPKGAFSLFYDDEEDDEEDNEEGNESYKGGKNDSDSESSILSAQEISSPISESSLESLQSEKTESEKELSSIENAIIPSSTSSSIQSEKTELSDKLNTKTTSSQKEQKDKLPEIDKNEDAQDVEDLDEEDVDVDED
;
A
#
# COMPACT_ATOMS: atom_id res chain seq x y z
N MET A 1 -42.73 -22.67 11.80
CA MET A 1 -41.49 -22.50 11.02
C MET A 1 -41.52 -21.36 9.98
N SER A 2 -42.24 -20.25 10.21
CA SER A 2 -42.16 -19.06 9.32
C SER A 2 -42.17 -17.74 10.09
N LYS A 3 -41.61 -17.72 11.31
CA LYS A 3 -41.43 -16.51 12.14
C LYS A 3 -40.03 -16.33 12.74
N GLN A 4 -39.07 -17.22 12.43
CA GLN A 4 -37.68 -17.15 12.93
C GLN A 4 -36.65 -16.68 11.89
N LYS A 5 -37.07 -16.38 10.64
CA LYS A 5 -36.20 -15.83 9.58
C LYS A 5 -36.30 -14.30 9.41
N LYS A 6 -37.02 -13.60 10.30
CA LYS A 6 -37.21 -12.14 10.22
C LYS A 6 -36.48 -11.32 11.31
N GLN A 7 -35.71 -11.94 12.20
CA GLN A 7 -34.93 -11.24 13.24
C GLN A 7 -33.41 -11.18 12.99
N ASN A 8 -32.86 -11.96 12.07
CA ASN A 8 -31.42 -11.91 11.70
C ASN A 8 -31.14 -11.10 10.42
N LYS A 9 -31.98 -10.11 10.09
CA LYS A 9 -31.82 -9.27 8.88
C LYS A 9 -31.91 -7.77 9.15
N GLN A 10 -31.83 -7.36 10.42
CA GLN A 10 -32.06 -5.98 10.84
C GLN A 10 -30.86 -5.32 11.55
N VAL A 11 -29.67 -5.95 11.49
CA VAL A 11 -28.42 -5.37 12.02
C VAL A 11 -27.47 -4.85 10.91
N ASP A 12 -27.70 -5.19 9.62
CA ASP A 12 -26.79 -4.82 8.52
C ASP A 12 -27.36 -3.85 7.46
N GLN A 13 -28.40 -3.07 7.79
CA GLN A 13 -28.94 -2.05 6.88
C GLN A 13 -29.36 -0.78 7.63
N GLN A 14 -28.37 -0.04 8.14
CA GLN A 14 -28.50 1.39 8.44
C GLN A 14 -27.28 2.11 7.89
N GLY A 15 -27.26 2.25 6.57
CA GLY A 15 -26.28 3.04 5.85
C GLY A 15 -26.89 3.44 4.53
N LEU A 16 -27.83 4.39 4.56
CA LEU A 16 -28.32 5.22 3.44
C LEU A 16 -29.66 5.86 3.86
N GLN A 17 -29.62 7.00 4.53
CA GLN A 17 -30.68 8.00 4.42
C GLN A 17 -30.14 9.39 4.71
N ASN A 18 -30.13 10.22 3.66
CA ASN A 18 -29.85 11.64 3.68
C ASN A 18 -30.74 12.35 4.72
N ASN A 19 -30.14 13.12 5.61
CA ASN A 19 -30.80 14.25 6.24
C ASN A 19 -29.83 15.43 6.36
N ASN A 20 -30.32 16.58 5.89
CA ASN A 20 -29.67 17.87 5.95
C ASN A 20 -29.60 18.34 7.40
N ASP A 21 -28.45 18.16 8.05
CA ASP A 21 -28.02 18.96 9.18
C ASP A 21 -26.49 19.05 9.18
N THR A 22 -25.95 20.21 9.55
CA THR A 22 -24.51 20.57 9.48
C THR A 22 -23.61 19.83 10.48
N THR A 23 -23.80 18.54 10.67
CA THR A 23 -22.94 17.68 11.50
C THR A 23 -21.86 17.04 10.65
N LEU A 24 -20.59 17.25 11.02
CA LEU A 24 -19.47 16.40 10.60
C LEU A 24 -19.95 14.94 10.69
N ASP A 25 -19.85 14.16 9.61
CA ASP A 25 -20.27 12.76 9.62
C ASP A 25 -19.50 12.02 10.72
N MET A 26 -20.18 11.69 11.82
CA MET A 26 -19.61 11.34 13.14
C MET A 26 -18.95 9.96 13.19
N HIS A 27 -18.76 9.30 12.04
CA HIS A 27 -18.37 7.89 11.98
C HIS A 27 -16.90 7.61 12.33
N ASN A 28 -16.03 8.62 12.45
CA ASN A 28 -14.57 8.41 12.60
C ASN A 28 -13.93 9.24 13.73
N ILE A 29 -14.57 9.36 14.89
CA ILE A 29 -13.94 9.97 16.07
C ILE A 29 -13.25 8.89 16.89
N TYR A 30 -11.96 9.10 17.18
CA TYR A 30 -11.16 8.21 18.02
C TYR A 30 -11.09 8.70 19.46
N LYS A 31 -11.06 7.73 20.38
CA LYS A 31 -10.94 7.94 21.83
C LYS A 31 -9.66 7.28 22.32
N VAL A 32 -8.96 7.94 23.22
CA VAL A 32 -7.78 7.39 23.90
C VAL A 32 -8.08 7.25 25.38
N ASN A 33 -8.15 6.01 25.86
CA ASN A 33 -8.38 5.66 27.26
C ASN A 33 -7.03 5.49 27.96
N HIS A 34 -6.66 6.41 28.83
CA HIS A 34 -5.49 6.26 29.70
C HIS A 34 -5.84 5.30 30.83
N ILE A 35 -5.15 4.15 30.85
CA ILE A 35 -5.32 3.09 31.83
C ILE A 35 -4.21 3.17 32.89
N ASN A 36 -4.62 2.99 34.14
CA ASN A 36 -3.74 2.69 35.26
C ASN A 36 -4.32 1.52 36.07
N ASN A 37 -3.52 0.48 36.33
CA ASN A 37 -3.91 -0.68 37.11
C ASN A 37 -5.26 -1.30 36.66
N SER A 38 -5.39 -1.54 35.34
CA SER A 38 -6.60 -2.06 34.67
C SER A 38 -7.87 -1.20 34.81
N LYS A 39 -7.76 0.08 35.21
CA LYS A 39 -8.88 1.03 35.26
C LYS A 39 -8.63 2.23 34.36
N VAL A 40 -9.68 2.76 33.75
CA VAL A 40 -9.60 3.95 32.91
C VAL A 40 -9.66 5.19 33.80
N GLU A 41 -8.56 5.92 33.92
CA GLU A 41 -8.50 7.16 34.71
C GLU A 41 -9.06 8.35 33.95
N LYS A 42 -8.75 8.42 32.65
CA LYS A 42 -9.07 9.56 31.80
C LYS A 42 -9.30 9.12 30.36
N ILE A 43 -10.22 9.81 29.69
CA ILE A 43 -10.53 9.60 28.27
C ILE A 43 -10.28 10.90 27.50
N TYR A 44 -9.46 10.81 26.45
CA TYR A 44 -9.25 11.89 25.49
C TYR A 44 -10.06 11.62 24.23
N VAL A 45 -10.88 12.58 23.81
CA VAL A 45 -11.74 12.49 22.63
C VAL A 45 -11.18 13.41 21.53
N PHE A 46 -10.68 12.82 20.44
CA PHE A 46 -10.05 13.54 19.32
C PHE A 46 -11.08 13.94 18.27
N ASN A 47 -11.91 14.93 18.59
CA ASN A 47 -13.03 15.37 17.75
C ASN A 47 -12.78 16.67 16.97
N GLY A 48 -11.63 17.32 17.15
CA GLY A 48 -11.30 18.57 16.45
C GLY A 48 -12.05 19.80 16.97
N ILE A 49 -12.67 19.73 18.16
CA ILE A 49 -13.49 20.82 18.71
C ILE A 49 -12.96 21.21 20.10
N ASN A 50 -12.82 22.52 20.33
CA ASN A 50 -12.40 23.02 21.64
C ASN A 50 -13.47 22.70 22.72
N SER A 51 -13.00 22.05 23.79
CA SER A 51 -13.69 21.51 24.98
C SER A 51 -14.79 22.34 25.67
N SER A 52 -15.00 23.58 25.24
CA SER A 52 -15.94 24.52 25.87
C SER A 52 -17.37 24.46 25.30
N GLN A 53 -17.56 23.96 24.07
CA GLN A 53 -18.83 24.15 23.33
C GLN A 53 -19.75 22.92 23.22
N ASP A 54 -19.30 21.70 23.52
CA ASP A 54 -20.09 20.47 23.21
C ASP A 54 -20.21 19.45 24.37
N LYS A 55 -20.03 19.89 25.64
CA LYS A 55 -20.33 19.05 26.82
C LYS A 55 -21.79 18.57 26.89
N GLY A 56 -22.68 19.09 26.03
CA GLY A 56 -24.12 18.86 26.09
C GLY A 56 -24.61 17.51 25.54
N ASN A 57 -23.83 16.74 24.77
CA ASN A 57 -24.31 15.47 24.23
C ASN A 57 -23.22 14.40 24.06
N LEU A 58 -22.78 13.81 25.19
CA LEU A 58 -21.82 12.68 25.21
C LEU A 58 -22.32 11.45 24.45
N ASN A 59 -23.63 11.29 24.24
CA ASN A 59 -24.21 10.18 23.47
C ASN A 59 -23.75 10.17 22.00
N LYS A 60 -23.18 11.27 21.51
CA LYS A 60 -22.58 11.36 20.17
C LYS A 60 -21.26 10.58 20.07
N TYR A 61 -20.53 10.43 21.17
CA TYR A 61 -19.14 9.93 21.18
C TYR A 61 -19.00 8.56 21.88
N PHE A 62 -19.97 8.21 22.72
CA PHE A 62 -19.92 7.05 23.59
C PHE A 62 -21.18 6.20 23.43
N THR A 63 -20.99 4.88 23.43
CA THR A 63 -22.07 3.90 23.54
C THR A 63 -22.71 3.97 24.93
N SER A 64 -23.94 3.45 25.07
CA SER A 64 -24.63 3.41 26.37
C SER A 64 -23.80 2.70 27.44
N LYS A 65 -23.13 1.59 27.08
CA LYS A 65 -22.24 0.86 27.99
C LYS A 65 -21.04 1.70 28.45
N GLU A 66 -20.42 2.44 27.53
CA GLU A 66 -19.29 3.33 27.87
C GLU A 66 -19.76 4.47 28.79
N LEU A 67 -20.92 5.06 28.52
CA LEU A 67 -21.50 6.11 29.38
C LEU A 67 -21.82 5.61 30.79
N ASP A 68 -22.36 4.39 30.92
CA ASP A 68 -22.62 3.79 32.23
C ASP A 68 -21.31 3.62 33.02
N ILE A 69 -20.23 3.19 32.38
CA ILE A 69 -18.91 3.06 33.00
C ILE A 69 -18.36 4.44 33.39
N ILE A 70 -18.40 5.42 32.48
CA ILE A 70 -17.94 6.80 32.74
C ILE A 70 -18.67 7.41 33.93
N ASN A 71 -19.99 7.25 34.00
CA ASN A 71 -20.82 7.77 35.08
C ASN A 71 -20.59 7.02 36.40
N LYS A 72 -20.46 5.68 36.35
CA LYS A 72 -20.25 4.85 37.53
C LYS A 72 -18.89 5.07 38.16
N GLU A 73 -17.84 5.19 37.34
CA GLU A 73 -16.46 5.34 37.79
C GLU A 73 -15.99 6.80 37.86
N GLN A 74 -16.86 7.75 37.47
CA GLN A 74 -16.58 9.20 37.46
C GLN A 74 -15.33 9.55 36.63
N ILE A 75 -15.21 8.94 35.46
CA ILE A 75 -14.04 9.06 34.57
C ILE A 75 -13.96 10.47 33.98
N GLN A 76 -12.78 11.08 34.01
CA GLN A 76 -12.58 12.40 33.43
C GLN A 76 -12.52 12.33 31.89
N VAL A 77 -13.41 13.05 31.21
CA VAL A 77 -13.42 13.17 29.75
C VAL A 77 -12.84 14.53 29.31
N VAL A 78 -11.85 14.50 28.43
CA VAL A 78 -11.17 15.67 27.87
C VAL A 78 -11.35 15.68 26.35
N PHE A 79 -11.77 16.80 25.77
CA PHE A 79 -11.91 16.96 24.32
C PHE A 79 -10.69 17.66 23.74
N SER A 80 -10.16 17.10 22.65
CA SER A 80 -9.00 17.61 21.93
C SER A 80 -9.41 18.43 20.71
N GLU A 81 -8.68 19.52 20.47
CA GLU A 81 -8.78 20.31 19.23
C GLU A 81 -8.17 19.59 18.02
N GLN A 82 -7.51 18.46 18.24
CA GLN A 82 -6.92 17.62 17.20
C GLN A 82 -7.88 16.50 16.82
N MET A 83 -7.73 15.99 15.60
CA MET A 83 -8.40 14.78 15.13
C MET A 83 -7.37 13.68 14.90
N ILE A 84 -7.75 12.43 15.14
CA ILE A 84 -6.99 11.26 14.66
C ILE A 84 -7.69 10.79 13.38
N HIS A 85 -6.92 10.68 12.30
CA HIS A 85 -7.40 10.26 10.99
C HIS A 85 -7.00 8.83 10.69
N TYR A 86 -7.78 8.17 9.82
CA TYR A 86 -7.57 6.76 9.48
C TYR A 86 -6.23 6.51 8.77
N ASP A 87 -5.65 7.52 8.14
CA ASP A 87 -4.33 7.50 7.51
C ASP A 87 -3.26 8.22 8.33
N ASP A 88 -3.48 8.49 9.62
CA ASP A 88 -2.40 8.92 10.49
C ASP A 88 -1.46 7.74 10.79
N SER A 89 -0.15 8.02 10.75
CA SER A 89 0.84 7.06 11.22
C SER A 89 0.73 6.86 12.73
N ILE A 90 1.14 5.69 13.22
CA ILE A 90 1.13 5.41 14.66
C ILE A 90 2.03 6.40 15.41
N GLY A 91 3.16 6.79 14.82
CA GLY A 91 4.00 7.87 15.31
C GLY A 91 3.27 9.22 15.41
N THR A 92 2.47 9.56 14.40
CA THR A 92 1.63 10.78 14.40
C THR A 92 0.62 10.74 15.55
N ILE A 93 -0.02 9.59 15.78
CA ILE A 93 -0.99 9.41 16.87
C ILE A 93 -0.31 9.59 18.23
N LYS A 94 0.87 8.99 18.44
CA LYS A 94 1.66 9.19 19.66
C LYS A 94 1.98 10.66 19.90
N ILE A 95 2.35 11.42 18.86
CA ILE A 95 2.61 12.87 18.98
C ILE A 95 1.33 13.66 19.32
N LYS A 96 0.19 13.32 18.72
CA LYS A 96 -1.10 13.96 19.02
C LYS A 96 -1.50 13.73 20.48
N ILE A 97 -1.33 12.50 20.98
CA ILE A 97 -1.54 12.13 22.39
C ILE A 97 -0.61 12.92 23.32
N LEU A 98 0.69 12.96 22.98
CA LEU A 98 1.70 13.69 23.75
C LEU A 98 1.34 15.18 23.92
N ASN A 99 0.79 15.80 22.87
CA ASN A 99 0.33 17.19 22.92
C ASN A 99 -0.81 17.39 23.93
N GLU A 100 -1.79 16.48 23.97
CA GLU A 100 -2.90 16.52 24.95
C GLU A 100 -2.45 16.24 26.38
N MET A 101 -1.37 15.47 26.56
CA MET A 101 -0.73 15.23 27.86
C MET A 101 0.17 16.40 28.31
N LYS A 102 0.10 17.55 27.63
CA LYS A 102 0.82 18.79 27.97
C LYS A 102 2.34 18.60 28.11
N LYS A 103 2.92 17.64 27.37
CA LYS A 103 4.37 17.36 27.36
C LYS A 103 4.95 17.00 28.75
N GLN A 104 4.14 16.42 29.63
CA GLN A 104 4.58 16.00 30.97
C GLN A 104 5.35 14.67 30.98
N ILE A 105 5.31 13.95 29.86
CA ILE A 105 5.97 12.66 29.63
C ILE A 105 6.67 12.70 28.27
N SER A 106 7.57 11.75 28.03
CA SER A 106 8.22 11.58 26.74
C SER A 106 7.42 10.66 25.81
N ILE A 107 7.63 10.80 24.49
CA ILE A 107 6.99 9.93 23.49
C ILE A 107 7.38 8.46 23.68
N GLU A 108 8.59 8.21 24.15
CA GLU A 108 9.14 6.88 24.42
C GLU A 108 8.46 6.19 25.62
N GLU A 109 7.75 6.94 26.47
CA GLU A 109 6.97 6.42 27.60
C GLU A 109 5.55 5.98 27.21
N LEU A 110 5.16 6.13 25.94
CA LEU A 110 3.81 5.83 25.46
C LEU A 110 3.71 4.42 24.88
N TYR A 111 2.96 3.56 25.56
CA TYR A 111 2.55 2.25 25.05
C TYR A 111 1.06 2.26 24.67
N LEU A 112 0.74 1.72 23.51
CA LEU A 112 -0.62 1.71 22.97
C LEU A 112 -1.06 0.28 22.61
N PHE A 113 -2.34 -0.02 22.87
CA PHE A 113 -3.00 -1.23 22.36
C PHE A 113 -4.46 -0.92 22.02
N CYS A 114 -5.12 -1.85 21.33
CA CYS A 114 -6.51 -1.69 20.90
C CYS A 114 -7.26 -3.03 20.97
N GLN A 115 -8.56 -3.00 20.68
CA GLN A 115 -9.40 -4.18 20.63
C GLN A 115 -9.96 -4.39 19.24
N ASN A 116 -9.84 -5.61 18.75
CA ASN A 116 -10.30 -6.02 17.42
C ASN A 116 -11.19 -7.26 17.53
N ILE A 117 -12.05 -7.44 16.53
CA ILE A 117 -12.79 -8.69 16.33
C ILE A 117 -11.94 -9.55 15.39
N VAL A 118 -11.56 -10.75 15.82
CA VAL A 118 -10.71 -11.66 15.05
C VAL A 118 -11.34 -13.06 15.02
N SER A 119 -11.20 -13.73 13.87
CA SER A 119 -11.52 -15.15 13.74
C SER A 119 -10.29 -15.99 14.08
N LEU A 120 -10.45 -16.93 15.02
CA LEU A 120 -9.33 -17.75 15.51
C LEU A 120 -9.31 -19.12 14.83
N ASN A 121 -8.11 -19.64 14.55
CA ASN A 121 -7.90 -20.96 13.97
C ASN A 121 -6.94 -21.78 14.84
N ALA A 122 -7.40 -22.94 15.32
CA ALA A 122 -6.65 -23.82 16.20
C ALA A 122 -5.31 -24.30 15.60
N VAL A 123 -5.24 -24.56 14.29
CA VAL A 123 -4.02 -24.97 13.59
C VAL A 123 -3.00 -23.83 13.61
N SER A 124 -3.42 -22.63 13.21
CA SER A 124 -2.55 -21.45 13.17
C SER A 124 -2.08 -21.05 14.56
N ILE A 125 -2.98 -21.11 15.56
CA ILE A 125 -2.65 -20.87 16.96
C ILE A 125 -1.61 -21.87 17.44
N TYR A 126 -1.88 -23.17 17.33
CA TYR A 126 -0.94 -24.18 17.83
C TYR A 126 0.43 -24.08 17.15
N LYS A 127 0.46 -23.87 15.82
CA LYS A 127 1.71 -23.61 15.08
C LYS A 127 2.45 -22.37 15.58
N SER A 128 1.76 -21.26 15.81
CA SER A 128 2.36 -20.03 16.34
C SER A 128 2.90 -20.24 17.76
N LEU A 129 2.10 -20.81 18.67
CA LEU A 129 2.48 -21.01 20.08
C LEU A 129 3.62 -22.04 20.26
N THR A 130 3.73 -23.01 19.35
CA THR A 130 4.81 -24.03 19.38
C THR A 130 5.98 -23.70 18.45
N GLN A 131 5.95 -22.54 17.77
CA GLN A 131 6.93 -22.17 16.73
C GLN A 131 7.13 -23.28 15.70
N ASN A 132 6.04 -23.78 15.13
CA ASN A 132 6.00 -24.92 14.20
C ASN A 132 6.55 -26.21 14.82
N LYS A 133 6.12 -26.52 16.06
CA LYS A 133 6.55 -27.69 16.86
C LYS A 133 8.03 -27.68 17.26
N LYS A 134 8.72 -26.54 17.17
CA LYS A 134 10.10 -26.39 17.65
C LYS A 134 10.17 -26.31 19.18
N VAL A 135 9.10 -25.85 19.83
CA VAL A 135 9.01 -25.75 21.29
C VAL A 135 7.69 -26.31 21.81
N GLU A 136 7.70 -26.87 23.02
CA GLU A 136 6.50 -27.36 23.69
C GLU A 136 5.58 -26.21 24.10
N LEU A 137 4.26 -26.43 24.06
CA LEU A 137 3.28 -25.44 24.52
C LEU A 137 3.09 -25.52 26.03
N THR A 138 3.76 -24.63 26.75
CA THR A 138 3.67 -24.52 28.21
C THR A 138 2.40 -23.78 28.66
N LYS A 139 1.99 -24.01 29.91
CA LYS A 139 0.92 -23.27 30.56
C LYS A 139 1.09 -21.76 30.49
N VAL A 140 2.28 -21.25 30.82
CA VAL A 140 2.58 -19.81 30.82
C VAL A 140 2.31 -19.20 29.44
N ARG A 141 2.71 -19.87 28.35
CA ARG A 141 2.51 -19.37 27.00
C ARG A 141 1.05 -19.39 26.58
N LEU A 142 0.31 -20.44 26.94
CA LEU A 142 -1.11 -20.52 26.65
C LEU A 142 -1.92 -19.48 27.44
N ASP A 143 -1.59 -19.29 28.72
CA ASP A 143 -2.21 -18.28 29.58
C ASP A 143 -1.95 -16.86 29.06
N GLN A 144 -0.71 -16.56 28.63
CA GLN A 144 -0.37 -15.29 27.99
C GLN A 144 -1.19 -15.05 26.74
N PHE A 145 -1.30 -16.04 25.84
CA PHE A 145 -2.14 -15.93 24.65
C PHE A 145 -3.61 -15.67 24.99
N ILE A 146 -4.17 -16.40 25.95
CA ILE A 146 -5.59 -16.31 26.30
C ILE A 146 -5.93 -15.05 27.08
N SER A 147 -4.98 -14.49 27.84
CA SER A 147 -5.16 -13.20 28.52
C SER A 147 -5.50 -12.04 27.56
N ASN A 148 -5.14 -12.18 26.29
CA ASN A 148 -5.50 -11.24 25.23
C ASN A 148 -6.92 -11.46 24.69
N ILE A 149 -7.53 -12.62 24.91
CA ILE A 149 -8.90 -12.92 24.47
C ILE A 149 -9.88 -12.45 25.55
N ILE A 150 -10.62 -11.38 25.25
CA ILE A 150 -11.55 -10.75 26.20
C ILE A 150 -12.82 -11.57 26.31
N SER A 151 -13.46 -11.85 25.16
CA SER A 151 -14.70 -12.62 25.11
C SER A 151 -14.97 -13.16 23.71
N ASP A 152 -15.81 -14.18 23.63
CA ASP A 152 -16.47 -14.55 22.38
C ASP A 152 -17.58 -13.55 22.01
N SER A 153 -18.26 -13.80 20.88
CA SER A 153 -19.40 -13.00 20.41
C SER A 153 -20.61 -12.99 21.37
N GLU A 154 -20.69 -13.94 22.30
CA GLU A 154 -21.76 -14.05 23.31
C GLU A 154 -21.36 -13.44 24.66
N GLY A 155 -20.10 -12.98 24.80
CA GLY A 155 -19.57 -12.39 26.04
C GLY A 155 -18.98 -13.40 27.02
N ASN A 156 -18.80 -14.66 26.62
CA ASN A 156 -18.20 -15.70 27.48
C ASN A 156 -16.68 -15.67 27.40
N THR A 157 -16.03 -16.00 28.51
CA THR A 157 -14.57 -16.22 28.58
C THR A 157 -14.21 -17.66 28.21
N ILE A 158 -13.01 -17.84 27.65
CA ILE A 158 -12.47 -19.16 27.35
C ILE A 158 -12.04 -19.84 28.65
N LYS A 159 -12.44 -21.11 28.82
CA LYS A 159 -11.99 -21.96 29.93
C LYS A 159 -11.04 -23.01 29.40
N ILE A 160 -10.00 -23.30 30.18
CA ILE A 160 -8.94 -24.24 29.82
C ILE A 160 -8.80 -25.27 30.95
N PRO A 161 -8.60 -26.56 30.65
CA PRO A 161 -8.18 -27.54 31.65
C PRO A 161 -6.77 -27.22 32.16
N ASP A 162 -6.53 -27.31 33.47
CA ASP A 162 -5.22 -27.02 34.06
C ASP A 162 -4.21 -28.14 33.74
N LYS A 163 -3.23 -27.84 32.87
CA LYS A 163 -2.11 -28.71 32.50
C LYS A 163 -0.81 -27.91 32.44
N GLU A 164 0.32 -28.57 32.67
CA GLU A 164 1.65 -27.94 32.51
C GLU A 164 2.04 -27.80 31.03
N ILE A 165 1.73 -28.81 30.22
CA ILE A 165 2.01 -28.89 28.78
C ILE A 165 0.72 -29.22 28.05
N TYR A 166 0.49 -28.54 26.92
CA TYR A 166 -0.67 -28.72 26.07
C TYR A 166 -0.27 -29.25 24.69
N ASN A 167 -1.12 -30.09 24.10
CA ASN A 167 -0.97 -30.60 22.75
C ASN A 167 -2.00 -29.98 21.79
N PHE A 168 -2.01 -30.43 20.54
CA PHE A 168 -2.94 -29.91 19.53
C PHE A 168 -4.41 -30.24 19.85
N ASP A 169 -4.68 -31.44 20.38
CA ASP A 169 -6.03 -31.87 20.73
C ASP A 169 -6.62 -30.96 21.82
N ASP A 170 -5.80 -30.52 22.78
CA ASP A 170 -6.21 -29.55 23.81
C ASP A 170 -6.69 -28.23 23.21
N ILE A 171 -6.01 -27.72 22.17
CA ILE A 171 -6.41 -26.48 21.48
C ILE A 171 -7.67 -26.69 20.64
N LEU A 172 -7.85 -27.88 20.05
CA LEU A 172 -9.08 -28.21 19.33
C LEU A 172 -10.29 -28.28 20.27
N GLU A 173 -10.11 -28.82 21.49
CA GLU A 173 -11.17 -28.93 22.50
C GLU A 173 -11.68 -27.55 22.97
N MET A 174 -10.87 -26.50 22.84
CA MET A 174 -11.28 -25.12 23.12
C MET A 174 -12.34 -24.59 22.14
N LYS A 175 -12.55 -25.26 20.99
CA LYS A 175 -13.57 -24.92 19.98
C LYS A 175 -13.51 -23.44 19.56
N LEU A 176 -12.30 -23.00 19.21
CA LEU A 176 -12.00 -21.63 18.76
C LEU A 176 -12.37 -21.38 17.29
N ASN A 177 -12.39 -22.45 16.48
CA ASN A 177 -12.65 -22.33 15.05
C ASN A 177 -14.06 -21.79 14.76
N ASP A 178 -14.18 -21.06 13.65
CA ASP A 178 -15.43 -20.51 13.11
C ASP A 178 -16.18 -19.57 14.08
N LYS A 179 -15.47 -18.99 15.06
CA LYS A 179 -15.98 -18.01 16.01
C LYS A 179 -15.20 -16.72 15.95
N ASN A 180 -15.91 -15.63 16.24
CA ASN A 180 -15.32 -14.31 16.37
C ASN A 180 -15.07 -14.00 17.85
N PHE A 181 -13.87 -13.49 18.14
CA PHE A 181 -13.45 -13.12 19.48
C PHE A 181 -13.04 -11.65 19.51
N ILE A 182 -13.35 -11.00 20.62
CA ILE A 182 -12.76 -9.71 20.95
C ILE A 182 -11.38 -9.99 21.54
N VAL A 183 -10.34 -9.50 20.89
CA VAL A 183 -8.95 -9.68 21.32
C VAL A 183 -8.26 -8.34 21.50
N ASN A 184 -7.45 -8.23 22.56
CA ASN A 184 -6.46 -7.17 22.69
C ASN A 184 -5.37 -7.41 21.65
N LYS A 185 -5.04 -6.36 20.91
CA LYS A 185 -3.97 -6.35 19.91
C LYS A 185 -3.07 -5.15 20.15
N ILE A 186 -1.76 -5.38 20.10
CA ILE A 186 -0.78 -4.31 20.23
C ILE A 186 -0.93 -3.27 19.11
N PHE A 187 -0.67 -2.00 19.44
CA PHE A 187 -0.80 -0.87 18.53
C PHE A 187 0.58 -0.23 18.31
N GLY A 188 1.25 -0.61 17.21
CA GLY A 188 2.50 0.03 16.78
C GLY A 188 3.78 -0.76 16.98
N GLU A 189 3.72 -2.03 17.36
CA GLU A 189 4.88 -2.89 17.54
C GLU A 189 4.52 -4.32 17.15
N ARG A 190 5.52 -5.14 16.81
CA ARG A 190 5.37 -6.58 16.57
C ARG A 190 6.59 -7.34 17.09
N PHE A 191 6.35 -8.55 17.58
CA PHE A 191 7.41 -9.47 18.00
C PHE A 191 7.39 -10.69 17.11
N VAL A 192 8.45 -10.89 16.32
CA VAL A 192 8.59 -12.04 15.43
C VAL A 192 9.71 -12.91 15.97
N ILE A 193 9.36 -14.10 16.47
CA ILE A 193 10.34 -15.10 16.91
C ILE A 193 10.34 -16.22 15.89
N VAL A 194 11.52 -16.53 15.33
CA VAL A 194 11.75 -17.58 14.33
C VAL A 194 10.93 -17.38 13.05
N GLU A 195 9.65 -17.74 13.08
CA GLU A 195 8.75 -17.79 11.92
C GLU A 195 7.38 -17.14 12.19
N ASN A 196 6.97 -16.94 13.45
CA ASN A 196 5.62 -16.45 13.79
C ASN A 196 5.65 -15.31 14.80
N GLU A 197 4.57 -14.52 14.81
CA GLU A 197 4.32 -13.57 15.89
C GLU A 197 4.24 -14.32 17.22
N TYR A 198 4.99 -13.86 18.21
CA TYR A 198 5.01 -14.47 19.54
C TYR A 198 3.94 -13.85 20.43
N PRO A 199 3.11 -14.65 21.12
CA PRO A 199 2.09 -14.12 22.02
C PRO A 199 2.74 -13.51 23.26
N PHE A 200 2.44 -12.25 23.56
CA PHE A 200 2.69 -11.65 24.86
C PHE A 200 1.41 -10.92 25.29
N ILE A 201 1.31 -10.64 26.58
CA ILE A 201 0.14 -9.98 27.15
C ILE A 201 0.13 -8.54 26.63
N CYS A 202 -0.89 -8.13 25.88
CA CYS A 202 -0.98 -6.79 25.32
C CYS A 202 -1.29 -5.74 26.40
N ASP A 203 -2.04 -6.09 27.45
CA ASP A 203 -2.30 -5.19 28.57
C ASP A 203 -1.23 -5.40 29.66
N PRO A 204 -0.28 -4.46 29.84
CA PRO A 204 0.82 -4.65 30.79
C PRO A 204 0.33 -4.83 32.25
N PHE A 205 -0.86 -4.34 32.59
CA PHE A 205 -1.43 -4.49 33.93
C PHE A 205 -2.04 -5.88 34.20
N LYS A 206 -2.04 -6.78 33.21
CA LYS A 206 -2.46 -8.18 33.36
C LYS A 206 -1.29 -9.15 33.43
N VAL A 207 -0.05 -8.65 33.38
CA VAL A 207 1.12 -9.51 33.47
C VAL A 207 1.24 -10.06 34.89
N GLU A 208 1.39 -11.38 34.98
CA GLU A 208 1.75 -12.07 36.23
C GLU A 208 3.18 -12.64 36.13
N LYS A 209 3.55 -13.19 34.96
CA LYS A 209 4.86 -13.79 34.70
C LYS A 209 5.18 -13.77 33.21
N TYR A 210 6.47 -13.63 32.88
CA TYR A 210 6.98 -13.75 31.52
C TYR A 210 7.41 -15.19 31.18
N ASP A 211 7.31 -15.58 29.90
CA ASP A 211 7.83 -16.86 29.45
C ASP A 211 9.35 -16.74 29.31
N THR A 212 10.08 -17.63 29.98
CA THR A 212 11.55 -17.69 29.93
C THR A 212 12.12 -17.84 28.52
N PHE A 213 11.41 -18.53 27.62
CA PHE A 213 11.83 -18.64 26.21
C PHE A 213 11.75 -17.29 25.49
N PHE A 214 10.68 -16.53 25.78
CA PHE A 214 10.50 -15.18 25.24
C PHE A 214 11.59 -14.25 25.74
N GLU A 215 11.86 -14.25 27.05
CA GLU A 215 12.87 -13.38 27.67
C GLU A 215 14.26 -13.49 27.03
N LYS A 216 14.67 -14.71 26.69
CA LYS A 216 15.97 -14.99 26.06
C LYS A 216 16.06 -14.48 24.61
N THR A 217 14.93 -14.38 23.91
CA THR A 217 14.88 -14.10 22.46
C THR A 217 14.52 -12.64 22.14
N LEU A 218 13.97 -11.90 23.11
CA LEU A 218 13.46 -10.51 22.98
C LEU A 218 14.34 -9.55 22.19
N ARG A 219 15.66 -9.53 22.47
CA ARG A 219 16.58 -8.56 21.85
C ARG A 219 16.68 -8.70 20.33
N LYS A 220 16.45 -9.90 19.79
CA LYS A 220 16.61 -10.18 18.35
C LYS A 220 15.28 -10.12 17.57
N SER A 221 14.13 -9.99 18.24
CA SER A 221 12.80 -10.28 17.69
C SER A 221 11.82 -9.10 17.61
N LEU A 222 12.16 -7.93 18.16
CA LEU A 222 11.24 -6.80 18.24
C LEU A 222 11.41 -5.82 17.08
N SER A 223 10.30 -5.47 16.44
CA SER A 223 10.22 -4.34 15.50
C SER A 223 9.10 -3.38 15.88
N THR A 224 9.37 -2.07 15.81
CA THR A 224 8.33 -1.04 15.94
C THR A 224 7.76 -0.67 14.57
N LEU A 225 6.54 -0.16 14.56
CA LEU A 225 5.74 0.12 13.36
C LEU A 225 5.22 1.57 13.39
N ASN A 226 6.05 2.55 13.77
CA ASN A 226 5.62 3.94 13.91
C ASN A 226 5.26 4.58 12.56
N SER A 227 5.81 4.05 11.45
CA SER A 227 5.47 4.44 10.08
C SER A 227 4.25 3.72 9.50
N ASN A 228 3.70 2.70 10.19
CA ASN A 228 2.42 2.11 9.80
C ASN A 228 1.28 3.08 10.08
N LEU A 229 0.22 2.98 9.28
CA LEU A 229 -0.97 3.80 9.44
C LEU A 229 -2.00 3.10 10.33
N LEU A 230 -2.89 3.89 10.92
CA LEU A 230 -4.05 3.40 11.65
C LEU A 230 -4.90 2.45 10.79
N LEU A 231 -5.04 2.70 9.49
CA LEU A 231 -5.75 1.81 8.57
C LEU A 231 -5.15 0.40 8.42
N ASN A 232 -3.89 0.20 8.80
CA ASN A 232 -3.26 -1.13 8.81
C ASN A 232 -3.66 -1.96 10.03
N THR A 233 -4.28 -1.35 11.05
CA THR A 233 -4.62 -2.03 12.32
C THR A 233 -5.94 -2.80 12.27
N GLY A 234 -6.70 -2.69 11.17
CA GLY A 234 -8.03 -3.27 11.03
C GLY A 234 -9.12 -2.46 11.73
N LYS A 235 -10.30 -3.04 11.90
CA LYS A 235 -11.43 -2.37 12.54
C LYS A 235 -11.27 -2.39 14.07
N ILE A 236 -11.03 -1.22 14.65
CA ILE A 236 -10.95 -1.03 16.09
C ILE A 236 -12.36 -0.92 16.68
N ILE A 237 -12.63 -1.67 17.74
CA ILE A 237 -13.91 -1.62 18.44
C ILE A 237 -14.11 -0.21 19.04
N ASN A 238 -15.24 0.41 18.70
CA ASN A 238 -15.64 1.74 19.15
C ASN A 238 -14.59 2.84 18.92
N ASN A 239 -13.66 2.66 17.97
CA ASN A 239 -12.53 3.57 17.73
C ASN A 239 -11.74 3.91 19.02
N THR A 240 -11.61 2.94 19.92
CA THR A 240 -10.96 3.13 21.23
C THR A 240 -9.54 2.59 21.22
N ILE A 241 -8.58 3.47 21.49
CA ILE A 241 -7.18 3.16 21.70
C ILE A 241 -6.91 3.23 23.21
N TYR A 242 -6.18 2.27 23.73
CA TYR A 242 -5.76 2.22 25.13
C TYR A 242 -4.33 2.70 25.26
N LEU A 243 -4.09 3.54 26.26
CA LEU A 243 -2.80 4.16 26.55
C LEU A 243 -2.31 3.75 27.93
N CYS A 244 -1.08 3.27 28.00
CA CYS A 244 -0.34 3.03 29.23
C CYS A 244 0.93 3.87 29.24
N THR A 245 1.31 4.42 30.40
CA THR A 245 2.57 5.15 30.56
C THR A 245 3.63 4.25 31.21
N ALA A 246 4.89 4.48 30.88
CA ALA A 246 6.01 3.74 31.47
C ALA A 246 6.02 3.85 33.00
N GLU A 247 5.80 5.04 33.55
CA GLU A 247 5.73 5.27 34.99
C GLU A 247 4.64 4.43 35.68
N ASP A 248 3.41 4.44 35.14
CA ASP A 248 2.29 3.67 35.73
C ASP A 248 2.56 2.17 35.70
N VAL A 249 3.06 1.67 34.57
CA VAL A 249 3.36 0.25 34.36
C VAL A 249 4.51 -0.20 35.27
N LEU A 250 5.60 0.56 35.34
CA LEU A 250 6.76 0.25 36.19
C LEU A 250 6.40 0.24 37.68
N ASN A 251 5.54 1.16 38.12
CA ASN A 251 4.99 1.15 39.47
C ASN A 251 4.13 -0.09 39.76
N PHE A 252 3.38 -0.59 38.77
CA PHE A 252 2.60 -1.82 38.90
C PHE A 252 3.49 -3.05 38.98
N VAL A 253 4.46 -3.21 38.08
CA VAL A 253 5.31 -4.41 38.06
C VAL A 253 6.24 -4.48 39.28
N SER A 254 6.73 -3.34 39.76
CA SER A 254 7.54 -3.25 40.98
C SER A 254 6.76 -3.71 42.22
N LYS A 255 5.47 -3.39 42.31
CA LYS A 255 4.60 -3.82 43.44
C LYS A 255 4.26 -5.31 43.42
N ASN A 256 4.29 -5.94 42.24
CA ASN A 256 3.89 -7.33 42.04
C ASN A 256 5.10 -8.28 41.84
N ASP A 257 6.33 -7.82 42.09
CA ASP A 257 7.57 -8.60 41.95
C ASP A 257 7.80 -9.15 40.53
N ILE A 258 7.46 -8.33 39.52
CA ILE A 258 7.64 -8.64 38.10
C ILE A 258 8.89 -7.89 37.57
N SER A 259 9.64 -8.52 36.67
CA SER A 259 10.87 -7.95 36.08
C SER A 259 10.61 -6.63 35.36
N GLN A 260 11.16 -5.53 35.89
CA GLN A 260 11.09 -4.21 35.25
C GLN A 260 11.86 -4.19 33.92
N ASP A 261 13.05 -4.79 33.88
CA ASP A 261 13.89 -4.88 32.67
C ASP A 261 13.17 -5.60 31.52
N THR A 262 12.55 -6.75 31.79
CA THR A 262 11.75 -7.47 30.78
C THR A 262 10.55 -6.63 30.33
N THR A 263 9.89 -5.95 31.26
CA THR A 263 8.73 -5.09 30.98
C THR A 263 9.09 -3.94 30.04
N ILE A 264 10.22 -3.26 30.27
CA ILE A 264 10.66 -2.16 29.41
C ILE A 264 11.04 -2.66 28.02
N LYS A 265 11.72 -3.82 27.92
CA LYS A 265 12.05 -4.43 26.62
C LYS A 265 10.81 -4.73 25.78
N ILE A 266 9.71 -5.11 26.43
CA ILE A 266 8.47 -5.47 25.74
C ILE A 266 7.65 -4.23 25.38
N TYR A 267 7.37 -3.37 26.36
CA TYR A 267 6.35 -2.33 26.19
C TYR A 267 6.93 -0.94 25.91
N PHE A 268 8.22 -0.71 26.20
CA PHE A 268 8.86 0.61 26.04
C PHE A 268 10.26 0.50 25.42
N PRO A 269 10.38 -0.10 24.23
CA PRO A 269 11.67 -0.47 23.66
C PRO A 269 12.57 0.71 23.31
N PHE A 270 12.01 1.88 23.04
CA PHE A 270 12.80 3.10 22.84
C PHE A 270 13.48 3.58 24.13
N LEU A 271 12.91 3.31 25.30
CA LEU A 271 13.57 3.56 26.58
C LEU A 271 14.72 2.56 26.78
N TYR A 272 14.48 1.29 26.46
CA TYR A 272 15.51 0.24 26.52
C TYR A 272 16.74 0.58 25.68
N ASN A 273 16.55 1.03 24.43
CA ASN A 273 17.65 1.44 23.54
C ASN A 273 18.45 2.65 24.05
N LYS A 274 17.88 3.43 24.99
CA LYS A 274 18.56 4.53 25.68
C LYS A 274 19.19 4.10 27.00
N ASN A 275 19.30 2.78 27.24
CA ASN A 275 19.80 2.17 28.47
C ASN A 275 18.98 2.49 29.73
N ILE A 276 17.67 2.70 29.58
CA ILE A 276 16.74 2.88 30.71
C ILE A 276 16.09 1.52 30.98
N ASN A 277 16.35 0.91 32.13
CA ASN A 277 15.96 -0.48 32.43
C ASN A 277 15.05 -0.62 33.66
N ASN A 278 14.85 0.44 34.43
CA ASN A 278 14.00 0.45 35.62
C ASN A 278 13.37 1.84 35.86
N LEU A 279 12.54 1.93 36.91
CA LEU A 279 11.86 3.17 37.31
C LEU A 279 12.84 4.27 37.75
N GLU A 280 13.94 3.93 38.42
CA GLU A 280 14.94 4.92 38.84
C GLU A 280 15.63 5.57 37.63
N ASP A 281 16.10 4.76 36.67
CA ASP A 281 16.73 5.22 35.42
C ASP A 281 15.81 6.18 34.64
N LEU A 282 14.51 5.87 34.61
CA LEU A 282 13.50 6.68 33.94
C LEU A 282 13.35 8.05 34.62
N GLN A 283 13.29 8.07 35.95
CA GLN A 283 13.16 9.30 36.72
C GLN A 283 14.38 10.20 36.55
N GLU A 284 15.59 9.64 36.54
CA GLU A 284 16.85 10.37 36.32
C GLU A 284 16.92 10.97 34.91
N SER A 285 16.46 10.23 33.90
CA SER A 285 16.55 10.63 32.49
C SER A 285 15.37 11.49 32.00
N ARG A 286 14.28 11.59 32.79
CA ARG A 286 12.99 12.17 32.35
C ARG A 286 13.10 13.57 31.78
N LEU A 287 13.88 14.46 32.41
CA LEU A 287 14.04 15.83 31.93
C LEU A 287 14.66 15.86 30.53
N SER A 288 15.70 15.06 30.29
CA SER A 288 16.33 14.93 28.97
C SER A 288 15.38 14.35 27.92
N LEU A 289 14.59 13.34 28.29
CA LEU A 289 13.59 12.74 27.41
C LEU A 289 12.50 13.75 27.01
N ILE A 290 11.99 14.53 27.96
CA ILE A 290 10.98 15.57 27.70
C ILE A 290 11.56 16.68 26.80
N GLU A 291 12.84 17.03 26.93
CA GLU A 291 13.47 18.00 26.02
C GLU A 291 13.52 17.49 24.58
N ASN A 292 13.77 16.19 24.37
CA ASN A 292 13.76 15.59 23.03
C ASN A 292 12.38 15.68 22.35
N ASN A 293 11.29 15.69 23.12
CA ASN A 293 9.94 15.92 22.56
C ASN A 293 9.84 17.24 21.79
N LYS A 294 10.63 18.27 22.14
CA LYS A 294 10.58 19.58 21.46
C LYS A 294 10.99 19.47 19.99
N LYS A 295 11.83 18.49 19.64
CA LYS A 295 12.24 18.22 18.25
C LYS A 295 11.06 17.69 17.44
N LEU A 296 10.28 16.78 18.03
CA LEU A 296 9.12 16.13 17.39
C LEU A 296 7.85 16.99 17.41
N LEU A 297 7.57 17.67 18.52
CA LEU A 297 6.35 18.46 18.72
C LEU A 297 6.66 19.96 18.71
N ASN A 298 6.87 20.47 17.49
CA ASN A 298 7.17 21.87 17.17
C ASN A 298 6.03 22.53 16.36
N SER A 299 6.19 23.82 16.03
CA SER A 299 5.18 24.57 15.25
C SER A 299 4.92 23.96 13.87
N LYS A 300 5.97 23.51 13.16
CA LYS A 300 5.85 22.87 11.83
C LYS A 300 4.97 21.62 11.89
N THR A 301 5.13 20.80 12.92
CA THR A 301 4.34 19.58 13.17
C THR A 301 2.87 19.91 13.42
N LEU A 302 2.60 20.91 14.26
CA LEU A 302 1.23 21.37 14.50
C LEU A 302 0.59 21.95 13.22
N ASP A 303 1.38 22.67 12.41
CA ASP A 303 0.90 23.20 11.15
C ASP A 303 0.65 22.09 10.12
N LEU A 304 1.42 20.99 10.15
CA LEU A 304 1.14 19.79 9.36
C LEU A 304 -0.23 19.22 9.74
N PHE A 305 -0.53 19.04 11.02
CA PHE A 305 -1.82 18.51 11.49
C PHE A 305 -2.99 19.39 11.03
N LYS A 306 -2.90 20.71 11.24
CA LYS A 306 -3.90 21.67 10.75
C LYS A 306 -4.10 21.59 9.23
N SER A 307 -3.03 21.34 8.49
CA SER A 307 -3.07 21.16 7.05
C SER A 307 -3.87 19.94 6.64
N VAL A 308 -3.66 18.82 7.32
CA VAL A 308 -4.41 17.58 7.08
C VAL A 308 -5.88 17.77 7.47
N ASP A 309 -6.14 18.36 8.64
CA ASP A 309 -7.49 18.67 9.13
C ASP A 309 -8.24 19.57 8.15
N LEU A 310 -7.57 20.53 7.51
CA LEU A 310 -8.16 21.35 6.45
C LEU A 310 -8.77 20.51 5.33
N PHE A 311 -8.07 19.50 4.80
CA PHE A 311 -8.62 18.65 3.72
C PHE A 311 -9.85 17.87 4.18
N TYR A 312 -9.84 17.33 5.39
CA TYR A 312 -10.98 16.63 5.97
C TYR A 312 -12.18 17.57 6.22
N HIS A 313 -11.94 18.74 6.82
CA HIS A 313 -12.97 19.74 7.05
C HIS A 313 -13.57 20.25 5.73
N MET A 314 -12.75 20.53 4.72
CA MET A 314 -13.24 20.94 3.41
C MET A 314 -14.19 19.91 2.80
N TYR A 315 -13.84 18.62 2.91
CA TYR A 315 -14.62 17.51 2.37
C TYR A 315 -15.93 17.27 3.12
N TYR A 316 -15.89 17.21 4.45
CA TYR A 316 -17.07 16.92 5.26
C TYR A 316 -18.01 18.13 5.40
N LEU A 317 -17.48 19.36 5.33
CA LEU A 317 -18.27 20.59 5.38
C LEU A 317 -18.64 21.13 4.00
N LYS A 318 -18.54 20.32 2.94
CA LYS A 318 -18.91 20.71 1.57
C LYS A 318 -20.39 21.13 1.48
N LYS A 319 -20.67 22.19 0.74
CA LYS A 319 -22.05 22.68 0.47
C LYS A 319 -22.72 21.94 -0.69
N SER A 320 -21.92 21.39 -1.59
CA SER A 320 -22.37 20.68 -2.79
C SER A 320 -21.34 19.65 -3.22
N ASN A 321 -21.79 18.62 -3.92
CA ASN A 321 -20.90 17.64 -4.54
C ASN A 321 -20.26 18.22 -5.80
N LEU A 322 -18.99 17.87 -6.05
CA LEU A 322 -18.38 18.13 -7.36
C LEU A 322 -19.10 17.31 -8.44
N LYS A 323 -19.04 17.78 -9.68
CA LYS A 323 -19.66 17.13 -10.84
C LYS A 323 -18.79 15.98 -11.35
N TYR A 324 -18.86 14.84 -10.68
CA TYR A 324 -18.19 13.62 -11.12
C TYR A 324 -18.93 13.01 -12.32
N SER A 325 -18.22 12.80 -13.43
CA SER A 325 -18.72 11.99 -14.55
C SER A 325 -18.63 10.50 -14.23
N SER A 326 -17.55 10.08 -13.56
CA SER A 326 -17.34 8.70 -13.10
C SER A 326 -16.25 8.66 -12.03
N LYS A 327 -16.29 7.68 -11.12
CA LYS A 327 -15.22 7.43 -10.13
C LYS A 327 -15.24 5.98 -9.66
N GLY A 328 -14.08 5.41 -9.36
CA GLY A 328 -13.95 4.02 -8.94
C GLY A 328 -12.64 3.39 -9.38
N ILE A 329 -12.64 2.08 -9.55
CA ILE A 329 -11.47 1.26 -9.82
C ILE A 329 -11.41 0.95 -11.32
N LYS A 330 -10.23 1.18 -11.92
CA LYS A 330 -9.93 0.90 -13.33
C LYS A 330 -9.15 -0.39 -13.52
N LYS A 331 -8.29 -0.74 -12.56
CA LYS A 331 -7.48 -1.96 -12.56
C LYS A 331 -7.37 -2.50 -11.15
N ILE A 332 -7.38 -3.83 -10.98
CA ILE A 332 -7.18 -4.48 -9.70
C ILE A 332 -6.40 -5.79 -9.85
N LYS A 333 -5.53 -6.08 -8.88
CA LYS A 333 -4.85 -7.35 -8.65
C LYS A 333 -5.00 -7.70 -7.18
N ALA A 334 -5.78 -8.74 -6.88
CA ALA A 334 -6.07 -9.22 -5.53
C ALA A 334 -5.57 -10.66 -5.36
N VAL A 335 -5.24 -11.06 -4.14
CA VAL A 335 -4.76 -12.39 -3.81
C VAL A 335 -5.57 -12.95 -2.66
N ILE A 336 -6.19 -14.11 -2.85
CA ILE A 336 -6.86 -14.87 -1.80
C ILE A 336 -5.83 -15.79 -1.15
N LYS A 337 -5.70 -15.67 0.17
CA LYS A 337 -4.80 -16.47 1.00
C LYS A 337 -5.49 -17.76 1.47
N PRO A 338 -4.77 -18.90 1.49
CA PRO A 338 -5.23 -20.09 2.17
C PRO A 338 -5.18 -19.89 3.69
N ASP A 339 -5.96 -20.68 4.43
CA ASP A 339 -5.98 -20.63 5.90
C ASP A 339 -4.72 -21.21 6.56
N PHE A 340 -4.01 -22.05 5.83
CA PHE A 340 -2.81 -22.75 6.28
C PHE A 340 -1.93 -23.07 5.08
N ASP A 341 -0.64 -23.24 5.32
CA ASP A 341 0.30 -23.65 4.28
C ASP A 341 -0.12 -25.01 3.70
N ILE A 342 -0.39 -25.01 2.39
CA ILE A 342 -0.70 -26.20 1.62
C ILE A 342 0.26 -26.32 0.46
N LYS A 343 0.50 -27.54 -0.03
CA LYS A 343 1.18 -27.77 -1.31
C LYS A 343 0.25 -28.54 -2.23
N ILE A 344 -0.30 -27.86 -3.23
CA ILE A 344 -1.24 -28.41 -4.20
C ILE A 344 -0.47 -28.83 -5.47
N PRO A 345 -0.63 -30.08 -5.93
CA PRO A 345 -0.10 -30.49 -7.23
C PRO A 345 -0.80 -29.73 -8.37
N LEU A 346 -0.09 -28.78 -8.99
CA LEU A 346 -0.64 -27.91 -10.05
C LEU A 346 -1.14 -28.68 -11.28
N GLU A 347 -0.51 -29.81 -11.60
CA GLU A 347 -0.97 -30.67 -12.69
C GLU A 347 -2.42 -31.16 -12.48
N ILE A 348 -2.83 -31.39 -11.22
CA ILE A 348 -4.20 -31.78 -10.89
C ILE A 348 -5.15 -30.62 -11.21
N ILE A 349 -4.82 -29.39 -10.79
CA ILE A 349 -5.61 -28.20 -11.13
C ILE A 349 -5.75 -28.07 -12.65
N PHE A 350 -4.65 -28.19 -13.40
CA PHE A 350 -4.68 -28.12 -14.86
C PHE A 350 -5.53 -29.23 -15.50
N LYS A 351 -5.54 -30.44 -14.94
CA LYS A 351 -6.39 -31.55 -15.43
C LYS A 351 -7.87 -31.31 -15.16
N ILE A 352 -8.22 -30.66 -14.05
CA ILE A 352 -9.60 -30.39 -13.65
C ILE A 352 -10.24 -29.28 -14.50
N ILE A 353 -9.54 -28.17 -14.70
CA ILE A 353 -10.15 -26.99 -15.34
C ILE A 353 -10.22 -27.21 -16.85
N HIS A 354 -11.40 -27.12 -17.45
CA HIS A 354 -11.58 -27.28 -18.89
C HIS A 354 -11.60 -25.94 -19.63
N ALA A 355 -11.05 -25.92 -20.84
CA ALA A 355 -11.16 -24.77 -21.72
C ALA A 355 -12.57 -24.73 -22.34
N THR A 356 -13.26 -23.62 -22.16
CA THR A 356 -14.64 -23.38 -22.60
C THR A 356 -14.71 -22.05 -23.34
N GLU A 357 -15.89 -21.68 -23.84
CA GLU A 357 -16.08 -20.35 -24.43
C GLU A 357 -15.82 -19.21 -23.42
N ILE A 358 -16.21 -19.41 -22.15
CA ILE A 358 -15.97 -18.44 -21.06
C ILE A 358 -14.51 -18.47 -20.60
N ASN A 359 -13.88 -19.65 -20.58
CA ASN A 359 -12.49 -19.86 -20.17
C ASN A 359 -11.64 -20.30 -21.37
N PRO A 360 -11.40 -19.43 -22.39
CA PRO A 360 -10.90 -19.89 -23.68
C PRO A 360 -9.39 -20.19 -23.69
N LEU A 361 -8.64 -19.80 -22.66
CA LEU A 361 -7.22 -20.12 -22.53
C LEU A 361 -6.86 -20.46 -21.09
N ILE A 362 -6.16 -21.59 -20.92
CA ILE A 362 -5.56 -21.99 -19.66
C ILE A 362 -4.07 -22.21 -19.91
N LYS A 363 -3.21 -21.60 -19.09
CA LYS A 363 -1.76 -21.77 -19.12
C LYS A 363 -1.33 -22.50 -17.85
N TYR A 364 -0.50 -23.52 -18.00
CA TYR A 364 0.18 -24.20 -16.91
C TYR A 364 1.69 -23.98 -17.03
N ASN A 365 2.26 -23.34 -16.01
CA ASN A 365 3.70 -23.18 -15.85
C ASN A 365 4.16 -24.14 -14.74
N PRO A 366 4.80 -25.28 -15.09
CA PRO A 366 5.23 -26.25 -14.11
C PRO A 366 6.52 -25.85 -13.37
N SER A 367 7.41 -25.09 -14.01
CA SER A 367 8.64 -24.51 -13.43
C SER A 367 9.31 -23.57 -14.45
N SER A 368 10.23 -22.71 -14.00
CA SER A 368 11.00 -21.76 -14.82
C SER A 368 11.79 -22.43 -15.95
N ARG A 369 12.32 -23.64 -15.71
CA ARG A 369 13.13 -24.43 -16.66
C ARG A 369 12.31 -25.43 -17.49
N GLN A 370 11.00 -25.47 -17.34
CA GLN A 370 10.13 -26.43 -18.00
C GLN A 370 9.19 -25.73 -19.00
N GLU A 371 8.79 -26.46 -20.04
CA GLU A 371 7.92 -25.91 -21.06
C GLU A 371 6.52 -25.60 -20.50
N ASN A 372 6.04 -24.40 -20.81
CA ASN A 372 4.67 -24.00 -20.51
C ASN A 372 3.68 -24.80 -21.36
N ILE A 373 2.63 -25.31 -20.72
CA ILE A 373 1.56 -26.06 -21.40
C ILE A 373 0.33 -25.16 -21.53
N TYR A 374 -0.29 -25.18 -22.71
CA TYR A 374 -1.45 -24.35 -23.04
C TYR A 374 -2.65 -25.20 -23.42
N ARG A 375 -3.83 -24.84 -22.94
CA ARG A 375 -5.12 -25.39 -23.38
C ARG A 375 -5.95 -24.26 -23.96
N LEU A 376 -6.33 -24.39 -25.23
CA LEU A 376 -7.12 -23.40 -25.97
C LEU A 376 -8.48 -23.97 -26.31
N TYR A 377 -9.53 -23.16 -26.14
CA TYR A 377 -10.86 -23.48 -26.63
C TYR A 377 -10.91 -23.32 -28.16
N THR A 378 -11.58 -24.24 -28.83
CA THR A 378 -11.69 -24.30 -30.28
C THR A 378 -13.14 -24.59 -30.66
N ASP A 379 -13.81 -23.64 -31.30
CA ASP A 379 -15.18 -23.77 -31.80
C ASP A 379 -15.22 -24.12 -33.31
N LYS A 380 -14.09 -24.01 -34.00
CA LYS A 380 -13.96 -24.18 -35.45
C LYS A 380 -12.91 -25.20 -35.84
N ILE A 381 -13.09 -25.81 -37.00
CA ILE A 381 -12.17 -26.78 -37.59
C ILE A 381 -11.92 -26.36 -39.05
N ALA A 382 -10.66 -26.37 -39.46
CA ALA A 382 -10.25 -26.12 -40.84
C ALA A 382 -10.64 -27.28 -41.76
N THR A 383 -10.63 -27.05 -43.07
CA THR A 383 -10.97 -28.08 -44.07
C THR A 383 -10.06 -29.31 -44.04
N ASP A 384 -8.86 -29.18 -43.46
CA ASP A 384 -7.88 -30.25 -43.27
C ASP A 384 -7.98 -30.95 -41.90
N GLY A 385 -8.99 -30.62 -41.09
CA GLY A 385 -9.23 -31.23 -39.78
C GLY A 385 -8.48 -30.57 -38.62
N ARG A 386 -7.65 -29.55 -38.85
CA ARG A 386 -6.98 -28.81 -37.75
C ARG A 386 -7.97 -27.95 -36.99
N LYS A 387 -7.90 -27.99 -35.65
CA LYS A 387 -8.72 -27.13 -34.79
C LYS A 387 -8.22 -25.69 -34.85
N ILE A 388 -9.16 -24.75 -34.93
CA ILE A 388 -8.87 -23.31 -34.97
C ILE A 388 -9.22 -22.73 -33.58
N PRO A 389 -8.27 -22.09 -32.89
CA PRO A 389 -8.54 -21.42 -31.61
C PRO A 389 -9.62 -20.35 -31.73
N PHE A 390 -10.45 -20.24 -30.69
CA PHE A 390 -11.44 -19.19 -30.55
C PHE A 390 -10.78 -17.80 -30.44
N LEU A 391 -9.70 -17.69 -29.65
CA LEU A 391 -8.95 -16.45 -29.47
C LEU A 391 -8.09 -16.10 -30.69
N LYS A 392 -7.95 -14.79 -30.94
CA LYS A 392 -7.05 -14.26 -31.97
C LYS A 392 -5.58 -14.52 -31.62
N LYS A 393 -4.75 -14.78 -32.64
CA LYS A 393 -3.30 -15.01 -32.50
C LYS A 393 -2.62 -13.92 -31.65
N ALA A 394 -2.88 -12.64 -31.93
CA ALA A 394 -2.26 -11.54 -31.19
C ALA A 394 -2.56 -11.59 -29.68
N THR A 395 -3.82 -11.89 -29.31
CA THR A 395 -4.24 -12.05 -27.92
C THR A 395 -3.51 -13.22 -27.24
N ILE A 396 -3.43 -14.37 -27.91
CA ILE A 396 -2.73 -15.55 -27.39
C ILE A 396 -1.26 -15.21 -27.09
N PHE A 397 -0.55 -14.60 -28.04
CA PHE A 397 0.88 -14.25 -27.85
C PHE A 397 1.10 -13.18 -26.76
N LYS A 398 0.15 -12.25 -26.56
CA LYS A 398 0.19 -11.31 -25.44
C LYS A 398 0.01 -12.05 -24.10
N LEU A 399 -0.97 -12.95 -24.02
CA LEU A 399 -1.27 -13.72 -22.81
C LEU A 399 -0.13 -14.67 -22.43
N MET A 400 0.49 -15.33 -23.42
CA MET A 400 1.65 -16.22 -23.19
C MET A 400 2.77 -15.56 -22.37
N LYS A 401 3.00 -14.25 -22.60
CA LYS A 401 4.04 -13.46 -21.92
C LYS A 401 3.60 -12.87 -20.58
N SER A 402 2.30 -12.69 -20.35
CA SER A 402 1.79 -11.88 -19.24
C SER A 402 1.14 -12.65 -18.10
N ILE A 403 0.66 -13.87 -18.34
CA ILE A 403 -0.01 -14.71 -17.32
C ILE A 403 0.87 -15.90 -16.93
N ALA A 404 0.71 -16.43 -15.72
CA ALA A 404 1.50 -17.54 -15.15
C ALA A 404 3.00 -17.43 -15.49
N THR A 405 3.61 -16.28 -15.15
CA THR A 405 5.05 -16.07 -15.31
C THR A 405 5.86 -16.90 -14.33
N THR A 406 5.27 -17.21 -13.17
CA THR A 406 5.81 -18.11 -12.15
C THR A 406 5.06 -19.45 -12.15
N LYS A 407 5.58 -20.43 -11.39
CA LYS A 407 5.01 -21.77 -11.22
C LYS A 407 3.56 -21.71 -10.74
N SER A 408 2.61 -21.88 -11.67
CA SER A 408 1.18 -21.66 -11.43
C SER A 408 0.31 -22.20 -12.59
N VAL A 409 -0.99 -22.32 -12.34
CA VAL A 409 -2.02 -22.53 -13.38
C VAL A 409 -2.86 -21.27 -13.49
N SER A 410 -2.89 -20.65 -14.66
CA SER A 410 -3.64 -19.42 -14.92
C SER A 410 -4.78 -19.66 -15.91
N VAL A 411 -5.96 -19.15 -15.57
CA VAL A 411 -7.19 -19.23 -16.36
C VAL A 411 -7.55 -17.83 -16.83
N TYR A 412 -7.66 -17.68 -18.16
CA TYR A 412 -8.16 -16.47 -18.80
C TYR A 412 -9.66 -16.58 -18.98
N ILE A 413 -10.40 -15.60 -18.46
CA ILE A 413 -11.87 -15.60 -18.37
C ILE A 413 -12.41 -14.39 -19.16
N GLU A 414 -13.29 -14.66 -20.11
CA GLU A 414 -14.09 -13.66 -20.84
C GLU A 414 -15.50 -13.65 -20.25
N TYR A 415 -15.81 -12.65 -19.40
CA TYR A 415 -17.09 -12.56 -18.72
C TYR A 415 -17.91 -11.39 -19.28
N ILE A 416 -19.15 -11.65 -19.67
CA ILE A 416 -20.05 -10.62 -20.19
C ILE A 416 -21.01 -10.22 -19.07
N GLU A 417 -20.93 -8.96 -18.64
CA GLU A 417 -21.87 -8.35 -17.71
C GLU A 417 -22.49 -7.12 -18.36
N ASN A 418 -23.82 -7.02 -18.39
CA ASN A 418 -24.54 -5.87 -18.97
C ASN A 418 -24.08 -5.49 -20.40
N ASP A 419 -23.89 -6.49 -21.27
CA ASP A 419 -23.36 -6.33 -22.65
C ASP A 419 -21.93 -5.76 -22.74
N THR A 420 -21.22 -5.63 -21.61
CA THR A 420 -19.81 -5.28 -21.56
C THR A 420 -18.97 -6.52 -21.31
N LEU A 421 -17.96 -6.74 -22.17
CA LEU A 421 -16.99 -7.80 -22.00
C LEU A 421 -15.92 -7.34 -21.00
N GLU A 422 -15.82 -8.04 -19.88
CA GLU A 422 -14.77 -7.85 -18.89
C GLU A 422 -13.82 -9.05 -18.90
N ILE A 423 -12.53 -8.75 -18.79
CA ILE A 423 -11.46 -9.75 -18.89
C ILE A 423 -10.86 -9.97 -17.51
N ILE A 424 -10.89 -11.22 -17.03
CA ILE A 424 -10.37 -11.60 -15.72
C ILE A 424 -9.34 -12.70 -15.89
N VAL A 425 -8.23 -12.60 -15.15
CA VAL A 425 -7.22 -13.65 -15.06
C VAL A 425 -7.19 -14.19 -13.64
N CYS A 426 -7.36 -15.50 -13.49
CA CYS A 426 -7.33 -16.20 -12.21
C CYS A 426 -6.18 -17.20 -12.19
N GLU A 427 -5.22 -17.02 -11.28
CA GLU A 427 -4.00 -17.83 -11.19
C GLU A 427 -3.94 -18.58 -9.86
N PHE A 428 -3.64 -19.87 -9.92
CA PHE A 428 -3.48 -20.75 -8.77
C PHE A 428 -2.01 -21.11 -8.62
N ASP A 429 -1.41 -20.77 -7.47
CA ASP A 429 -0.04 -21.19 -7.15
C ASP A 429 -0.01 -22.54 -6.43
N GLU A 430 1.17 -23.15 -6.34
CA GLU A 430 1.35 -24.44 -5.66
C GLU A 430 1.06 -24.35 -4.15
N ASN A 431 1.04 -23.14 -3.57
CA ASN A 431 0.82 -22.94 -2.14
C ASN A 431 -0.65 -22.68 -1.79
N GLY A 432 -1.55 -22.72 -2.77
CA GLY A 432 -2.98 -22.48 -2.57
C GLY A 432 -3.41 -21.02 -2.61
N TYR A 433 -2.54 -20.10 -2.98
CA TYR A 433 -2.89 -18.71 -3.23
C TYR A 433 -3.61 -18.59 -4.57
N ILE A 434 -4.66 -17.77 -4.58
CA ILE A 434 -5.45 -17.51 -5.78
C ILE A 434 -5.27 -16.04 -6.13
N THR A 435 -4.54 -15.74 -7.20
CA THR A 435 -4.33 -14.37 -7.69
C THR A 435 -5.36 -14.04 -8.74
N ILE A 436 -6.09 -12.95 -8.53
CA ILE A 436 -7.13 -12.45 -9.41
C ILE A 436 -6.66 -11.12 -9.97
N SER A 437 -6.69 -10.95 -11.28
CA SER A 437 -6.37 -9.67 -11.92
C SER A 437 -7.35 -9.29 -13.02
N SER A 438 -7.69 -8.01 -13.10
CA SER A 438 -8.60 -7.46 -14.08
C SER A 438 -8.25 -6.00 -14.40
N GLU A 439 -8.37 -5.62 -15.66
CA GLU A 439 -8.32 -4.24 -16.14
C GLU A 439 -9.65 -3.93 -16.81
N PHE A 440 -10.45 -3.08 -16.18
CA PHE A 440 -11.84 -2.89 -16.54
C PHE A 440 -11.99 -1.92 -17.71
N ASN A 441 -12.94 -2.18 -18.60
CA ASN A 441 -13.19 -1.26 -19.72
C ASN A 441 -13.82 0.05 -19.23
N THR A 442 -14.76 -0.05 -18.30
CA THR A 442 -15.35 1.09 -17.58
C THR A 442 -14.81 1.19 -16.16
N ILE A 443 -15.01 2.34 -15.50
CA ILE A 443 -14.67 2.48 -14.09
C ILE A 443 -15.75 1.78 -13.26
N ILE A 444 -15.35 0.84 -12.39
CA ILE A 444 -16.26 -0.02 -11.62
C ILE A 444 -16.12 0.28 -10.12
N ASN A 445 -17.20 0.20 -9.35
CA ASN A 445 -17.12 0.34 -7.89
C ASN A 445 -16.78 -0.98 -7.17
N GLU A 446 -16.41 -0.88 -5.89
CA GLU A 446 -16.01 -2.04 -5.09
C GLU A 446 -17.07 -3.15 -5.04
N ASN A 447 -18.34 -2.79 -4.80
CA ASN A 447 -19.45 -3.75 -4.68
C ASN A 447 -19.72 -4.51 -6.00
N GLU A 448 -19.56 -3.83 -7.12
CA GLU A 448 -19.68 -4.42 -8.45
C GLU A 448 -18.54 -5.40 -8.73
N ILE A 449 -17.29 -5.05 -8.38
CA ILE A 449 -16.15 -5.98 -8.50
C ILE A 449 -16.37 -7.22 -7.63
N ASP A 450 -16.85 -7.01 -6.42
CA ASP A 450 -17.22 -8.07 -5.48
C ASP A 450 -18.22 -9.06 -6.12
N ASN A 451 -19.27 -8.56 -6.77
CA ASN A 451 -20.23 -9.39 -7.49
C ASN A 451 -19.60 -10.09 -8.71
N LEU A 452 -18.84 -9.34 -9.51
CA LEU A 452 -18.16 -9.84 -10.70
C LEU A 452 -17.25 -11.02 -10.35
N PHE A 453 -16.40 -10.87 -9.33
CA PHE A 453 -15.48 -11.91 -8.87
C PHE A 453 -16.22 -13.10 -8.26
N ARG A 454 -17.28 -12.86 -7.45
CA ARG A 454 -18.11 -13.96 -6.93
C ARG A 454 -18.75 -14.78 -8.04
N ASN A 455 -19.20 -14.16 -9.13
CA ASN A 455 -19.92 -14.84 -10.20
C ASN A 455 -18.97 -15.52 -11.20
N SER A 456 -17.81 -14.93 -11.49
CA SER A 456 -16.86 -15.45 -12.48
C SER A 456 -15.85 -16.44 -11.90
N ILE A 457 -15.40 -16.26 -10.65
CA ILE A 457 -14.25 -17.00 -10.11
C ILE A 457 -14.68 -18.15 -9.20
N ASN A 458 -15.70 -17.95 -8.36
CA ASN A 458 -16.14 -19.02 -7.44
C ASN A 458 -16.58 -20.31 -8.16
N PRO A 459 -17.19 -20.29 -9.36
CA PRO A 459 -17.45 -21.53 -10.09
C PRO A 459 -16.19 -22.34 -10.39
N ILE A 460 -15.08 -21.68 -10.76
CA ILE A 460 -13.79 -22.33 -11.01
C ILE A 460 -13.22 -22.88 -9.71
N ILE A 461 -13.29 -22.11 -8.62
CA ILE A 461 -12.87 -22.58 -7.30
C ILE A 461 -13.68 -23.80 -6.88
N ASP A 462 -14.99 -23.83 -7.14
CA ASP A 462 -15.87 -24.94 -6.81
C ASP A 462 -15.53 -26.23 -7.57
N GLU A 463 -15.20 -26.13 -8.86
CA GLU A 463 -14.73 -27.29 -9.65
C GLU A 463 -13.48 -27.93 -9.03
N ILE A 464 -12.50 -27.09 -8.66
CA ILE A 464 -11.25 -27.55 -8.04
C ILE A 464 -11.53 -28.11 -6.64
N LYS A 465 -12.33 -27.40 -5.85
CA LYS A 465 -12.64 -27.71 -4.45
C LYS A 465 -13.30 -29.09 -4.30
N ASN A 466 -14.28 -29.41 -5.16
CA ASN A 466 -15.01 -30.69 -5.11
C ASN A 466 -14.09 -31.93 -5.21
N LEU A 467 -12.92 -31.78 -5.86
CA LEU A 467 -11.93 -32.85 -6.01
C LEU A 467 -10.81 -32.77 -4.97
N LEU A 468 -10.31 -31.57 -4.67
CA LEU A 468 -9.22 -31.38 -3.71
C LEU A 468 -9.64 -31.61 -2.25
N GLU A 469 -10.90 -31.35 -1.88
CA GLU A 469 -11.39 -31.61 -0.52
C GLU A 469 -11.36 -33.09 -0.15
N GLN A 470 -11.51 -34.00 -1.12
CA GLN A 470 -11.36 -35.45 -0.90
C GLN A 470 -9.93 -35.81 -0.46
N SER A 471 -8.95 -35.01 -0.87
CA SER A 471 -7.53 -35.15 -0.51
C SER A 471 -7.14 -34.30 0.71
N GLY A 472 -8.12 -33.69 1.39
CA GLY A 472 -7.90 -32.91 2.62
C GLY A 472 -7.52 -31.44 2.41
N TYR A 473 -7.44 -30.94 1.17
CA TYR A 473 -7.17 -29.53 0.90
C TYR A 473 -8.45 -28.70 0.99
N LYS A 474 -8.40 -27.57 1.69
CA LYS A 474 -9.53 -26.62 1.77
C LYS A 474 -9.20 -25.34 1.00
N LEU A 475 -10.02 -25.05 0.00
CA LEU A 475 -9.97 -23.76 -0.72
C LEU A 475 -11.13 -22.88 -0.26
N LYS A 476 -10.81 -21.62 0.07
CA LYS A 476 -11.80 -20.60 0.37
C LYS A 476 -12.34 -19.99 -0.92
N LYS A 477 -13.65 -19.75 -0.93
CA LYS A 477 -14.29 -18.94 -1.97
C LYS A 477 -13.95 -17.48 -1.74
N PHE A 478 -13.99 -16.71 -2.81
CA PHE A 478 -14.01 -15.26 -2.72
C PHE A 478 -15.38 -14.81 -2.20
N ASN A 479 -15.43 -14.02 -1.11
CA ASN A 479 -16.64 -13.29 -0.76
C ASN A 479 -16.44 -11.81 -1.02
N SER A 480 -15.49 -11.13 -0.39
CA SER A 480 -15.31 -9.68 -0.56
C SER A 480 -13.85 -9.25 -0.66
N LEU A 481 -13.60 -8.12 -1.34
CA LEU A 481 -12.30 -7.43 -1.35
C LEU A 481 -11.86 -6.96 0.05
N LEU A 482 -12.80 -6.84 1.00
CA LEU A 482 -12.54 -6.46 2.39
C LEU A 482 -12.31 -7.65 3.34
N ASP A 483 -12.41 -8.89 2.86
CA ASP A 483 -12.19 -10.07 3.69
C ASP A 483 -10.73 -10.15 4.18
N GLU A 484 -10.50 -10.58 5.43
CA GLU A 484 -9.15 -10.64 6.03
C GLU A 484 -8.16 -11.54 5.26
N ASN A 485 -8.67 -12.56 4.54
CA ASN A 485 -7.87 -13.45 3.72
C ASN A 485 -7.66 -12.93 2.29
N VAL A 486 -8.14 -11.74 1.94
CA VAL A 486 -7.93 -11.11 0.64
C VAL A 486 -6.93 -9.96 0.77
N GLU A 487 -5.85 -10.00 0.00
CA GLU A 487 -4.83 -8.95 -0.05
C GLU A 487 -4.84 -8.28 -1.42
N ILE A 488 -4.97 -6.95 -1.45
CA ILE A 488 -4.81 -6.17 -2.68
C ILE A 488 -3.32 -5.97 -2.93
N LYS A 489 -2.82 -6.43 -4.07
CA LYS A 489 -1.43 -6.21 -4.48
C LYS A 489 -1.28 -4.94 -5.31
N GLN A 490 -2.26 -4.65 -6.16
CA GLN A 490 -2.25 -3.47 -7.03
C GLN A 490 -3.67 -3.02 -7.33
N LEU A 491 -3.91 -1.72 -7.28
CA LEU A 491 -5.18 -1.11 -7.67
C LEU A 491 -4.91 0.25 -8.32
N THR A 492 -5.65 0.54 -9.39
CA THR A 492 -5.66 1.86 -10.03
C THR A 492 -7.02 2.49 -9.82
N TYR A 493 -7.05 3.60 -9.09
CA TYR A 493 -8.25 4.40 -8.88
C TYR A 493 -8.33 5.53 -9.90
N GLU A 494 -9.48 5.72 -10.54
CA GLU A 494 -9.70 6.78 -11.53
C GLU A 494 -10.96 7.59 -11.17
N SER A 495 -10.88 8.91 -11.33
CA SER A 495 -12.04 9.80 -11.21
C SER A 495 -12.04 10.86 -12.31
N LYS A 496 -13.23 11.12 -12.87
CA LYS A 496 -13.46 12.11 -13.93
C LYS A 496 -14.37 13.20 -13.40
N ILE A 497 -13.92 14.45 -13.47
CA ILE A 497 -14.59 15.60 -12.83
C ILE A 497 -14.73 16.73 -13.85
N GLU A 498 -15.94 17.25 -14.02
CA GLU A 498 -16.18 18.46 -14.80
C GLU A 498 -15.66 19.69 -14.07
N VAL A 499 -14.87 20.51 -14.76
CA VAL A 499 -14.30 21.75 -14.23
C VAL A 499 -14.50 22.92 -15.15
N THR A 500 -14.43 24.11 -14.56
CA THR A 500 -14.65 25.38 -15.28
C THR A 500 -13.41 26.26 -15.30
N LYS A 501 -12.44 26.01 -14.40
CA LYS A 501 -11.21 26.78 -14.27
C LYS A 501 -9.98 25.89 -14.46
N PRO A 502 -8.86 26.45 -14.96
CA PRO A 502 -7.59 25.74 -14.97
C PRO A 502 -7.13 25.41 -13.54
N ILE A 503 -6.46 24.27 -13.38
CA ILE A 503 -5.88 23.86 -12.10
C ILE A 503 -4.53 24.54 -11.93
N HIS A 504 -4.38 25.32 -10.86
CA HIS A 504 -3.09 25.91 -10.47
C HIS A 504 -2.70 25.40 -9.08
N ILE A 505 -1.94 24.31 -9.04
CA ILE A 505 -1.51 23.65 -7.79
C ILE A 505 -0.52 24.51 -7.01
N ASP A 506 0.36 25.23 -7.71
CA ASP A 506 1.44 26.02 -7.09
C ASP A 506 0.92 27.08 -6.10
N LYS A 507 -0.28 27.62 -6.35
CA LYS A 507 -0.93 28.59 -5.45
C LYS A 507 -1.30 28.02 -4.08
N TYR A 508 -1.36 26.70 -3.96
CA TYR A 508 -1.78 25.99 -2.75
C TYR A 508 -0.72 25.01 -2.25
N ILE A 509 0.52 25.14 -2.73
CA ILE A 509 1.59 24.19 -2.43
C ILE A 509 1.87 24.08 -0.92
N GLY A 510 1.68 25.15 -0.15
CA GLY A 510 1.86 25.13 1.31
C GLY A 510 0.98 24.12 2.04
N CYS A 511 -0.27 23.95 1.60
CA CYS A 511 -1.16 22.94 2.15
C CYS A 511 -1.10 21.62 1.37
N ILE A 512 -0.95 21.63 0.05
CA ILE A 512 -0.89 20.41 -0.78
C ILE A 512 0.37 19.58 -0.46
N SER A 513 1.50 20.22 -0.16
CA SER A 513 2.75 19.54 0.21
C SER A 513 2.65 18.67 1.46
N SER A 514 1.63 18.87 2.31
CA SER A 514 1.35 17.99 3.45
C SER A 514 0.81 16.62 3.05
N ILE A 515 0.27 16.49 1.83
CA ILE A 515 -0.39 15.28 1.32
C ILE A 515 0.31 14.71 0.08
N PHE A 516 0.90 15.59 -0.74
CA PHE A 516 1.49 15.22 -2.02
C PHE A 516 2.90 15.81 -2.20
N ASN A 517 3.80 15.03 -2.79
CA ASN A 517 5.03 15.56 -3.38
C ASN A 517 4.76 15.93 -4.85
N ASN A 518 5.22 17.11 -5.28
CA ASN A 518 5.03 17.55 -6.66
C ASN A 518 6.22 17.07 -7.52
N GLU A 519 5.94 16.21 -8.50
CA GLU A 519 6.94 15.61 -9.40
C GLU A 519 6.83 16.13 -10.84
N THR A 520 5.90 17.07 -11.10
CA THR A 520 5.58 17.56 -12.46
C THR A 520 6.81 17.98 -13.28
N ASN A 521 7.76 18.70 -12.67
CA ASN A 521 8.95 19.21 -13.36
C ASN A 521 9.94 18.11 -13.81
N GLN A 522 9.85 16.91 -13.24
CA GLN A 522 10.71 15.78 -13.60
C GLN A 522 10.23 15.08 -14.88
N TYR A 523 9.00 15.37 -15.33
CA TYR A 523 8.41 14.83 -16.55
C TYR A 523 8.17 15.95 -17.56
N LYS A 524 9.26 16.51 -18.09
CA LYS A 524 9.30 17.72 -18.95
C LYS A 524 8.41 17.66 -20.21
N ASN A 525 7.97 16.48 -20.61
CA ASN A 525 7.17 16.25 -21.82
C ASN A 525 5.66 16.07 -21.56
N SER A 526 5.19 16.21 -20.32
CA SER A 526 3.77 16.05 -19.97
C SER A 526 3.10 17.41 -19.66
N ASN A 527 1.93 17.66 -20.26
CA ASN A 527 1.04 18.76 -19.87
C ASN A 527 0.22 18.43 -18.60
N ASP A 528 0.49 17.28 -18.01
CA ASP A 528 -0.25 16.71 -16.91
C ASP A 528 0.42 17.08 -15.59
N VAL A 529 -0.38 17.22 -14.54
CA VAL A 529 0.16 17.46 -13.20
C VAL A 529 0.44 16.13 -12.55
N ILE A 530 1.70 15.87 -12.21
CA ILE A 530 2.15 14.61 -11.62
C ILE A 530 2.52 14.87 -10.17
N LEU A 531 1.78 14.21 -9.29
CA LEU A 531 1.93 14.26 -7.85
C LEU A 531 2.20 12.85 -7.31
N ARG A 532 2.78 12.77 -6.11
CA ARG A 532 2.92 11.51 -5.38
C ARG A 532 2.26 11.62 -4.02
N PHE A 533 1.24 10.81 -3.79
CA PHE A 533 0.51 10.75 -2.53
C PHE A 533 1.37 10.11 -1.45
N LYS A 534 1.63 10.82 -0.35
CA LYS A 534 2.63 10.42 0.65
C LYS A 534 2.08 9.84 1.94
N ARG A 535 0.77 9.93 2.18
CA ARG A 535 0.14 9.40 3.41
C ARG A 535 -0.14 7.91 3.26
N VAL A 536 0.94 7.16 3.09
CA VAL A 536 0.97 5.70 2.94
C VAL A 536 1.79 5.07 4.06
N SER A 537 1.49 3.81 4.38
CA SER A 537 2.27 3.02 5.34
C SER A 537 3.71 2.90 4.86
N ASN A 538 4.66 3.11 5.78
CA ASN A 538 6.11 3.04 5.50
C ASN A 538 6.56 3.98 4.38
N PHE A 539 5.99 5.19 4.32
CA PHE A 539 6.38 6.18 3.33
C PHE A 539 7.88 6.49 3.40
N SER A 540 8.56 6.35 2.26
CA SER A 540 9.97 6.72 2.08
C SER A 540 10.10 7.71 0.93
N LYS A 541 10.76 8.83 1.20
CA LYS A 541 10.97 9.88 0.19
C LYS A 541 12.14 9.49 -0.71
N VAL A 542 11.82 9.00 -1.90
CA VAL A 542 12.77 8.61 -2.94
C VAL A 542 12.61 9.47 -4.20
N THR A 543 13.55 9.36 -5.13
CA THR A 543 13.43 10.01 -6.45
C THR A 543 12.39 9.31 -7.34
N SER A 544 11.90 9.97 -8.40
CA SER A 544 10.94 9.35 -9.33
C SER A 544 11.47 8.07 -9.99
N GLN A 545 12.78 8.02 -10.26
CA GLN A 545 13.40 6.85 -10.87
C GLN A 545 13.51 5.68 -9.87
N GLU A 546 13.91 5.96 -8.63
CA GLU A 546 13.92 4.97 -7.54
C GLU A 546 12.49 4.46 -7.26
N ALA A 547 11.50 5.35 -7.16
CA ALA A 547 10.10 4.97 -7.02
C ALA A 547 9.64 4.04 -8.15
N PHE A 548 10.01 4.35 -9.40
CA PHE A 548 9.68 3.50 -10.55
C PHE A 548 10.31 2.10 -10.44
N ILE A 549 11.56 1.99 -9.95
CA ILE A 549 12.21 0.70 -9.71
C ILE A 549 11.43 -0.12 -8.68
N LEU A 550 11.07 0.49 -7.55
CA LEU A 550 10.29 -0.16 -6.49
C LEU A 550 8.95 -0.66 -7.03
N GLU A 551 8.21 0.19 -7.73
CA GLU A 551 6.91 -0.14 -8.33
C GLU A 551 7.01 -1.29 -9.34
N LYS A 552 8.08 -1.34 -10.15
CA LYS A 552 8.29 -2.42 -11.13
C LYS A 552 8.69 -3.73 -10.48
N SER A 553 9.54 -3.69 -9.45
CA SER A 553 9.89 -4.89 -8.68
C SER A 553 8.66 -5.50 -7.99
N GLU A 554 7.80 -4.67 -7.39
CA GLU A 554 6.51 -5.11 -6.80
C GLU A 554 5.54 -5.70 -7.84
N GLN A 555 5.59 -5.21 -9.09
CA GLN A 555 4.83 -5.77 -10.21
C GLN A 555 5.37 -7.12 -10.71
N GLY A 556 6.54 -7.55 -10.23
CA GLY A 556 7.18 -8.82 -10.57
C GLY A 556 8.24 -8.72 -11.67
N TYR A 557 8.59 -7.52 -12.13
CA TYR A 557 9.67 -7.33 -13.12
C TYR A 557 11.02 -7.59 -12.47
N ARG A 558 11.97 -8.14 -13.22
CA ARG A 558 13.33 -8.47 -12.73
C ARG A 558 14.43 -7.98 -13.67
N GLY A 559 15.56 -7.61 -13.08
CA GLY A 559 16.85 -7.36 -13.70
C GLY A 559 16.75 -6.48 -14.94
N ASP A 560 17.05 -7.08 -16.09
CA ASP A 560 16.99 -6.43 -17.40
C ASP A 560 15.61 -5.87 -17.73
N GLU A 561 14.51 -6.50 -17.30
CA GLU A 561 13.16 -5.98 -17.57
C GLU A 561 12.91 -4.63 -16.88
N ILE A 562 13.43 -4.45 -15.66
CA ILE A 562 13.37 -3.17 -14.94
C ILE A 562 14.25 -2.15 -15.66
N ILE A 563 15.45 -2.54 -16.08
CA ILE A 563 16.39 -1.67 -16.79
C ILE A 563 15.82 -1.19 -18.12
N GLU A 564 15.24 -2.08 -18.93
CA GLU A 564 14.57 -1.69 -20.18
C GLU A 564 13.38 -0.77 -19.91
N ALA A 565 12.55 -1.07 -18.90
CA ALA A 565 11.42 -0.22 -18.54
C ALA A 565 11.85 1.18 -18.08
N LEU A 566 12.96 1.29 -17.31
CA LEU A 566 13.55 2.57 -16.92
C LEU A 566 14.02 3.35 -18.15
N LEU A 567 14.78 2.69 -19.03
CA LEU A 567 15.28 3.31 -20.24
C LEU A 567 14.14 3.75 -21.14
N GLU A 568 13.02 3.03 -21.22
CA GLU A 568 11.85 3.47 -21.99
C GLU A 568 11.18 4.73 -21.43
N ASN A 569 11.13 4.88 -20.10
CA ASN A 569 10.40 5.97 -19.43
C ASN A 569 11.27 7.20 -19.12
N PHE A 570 12.60 7.04 -19.07
CA PHE A 570 13.56 8.10 -18.68
C PHE A 570 14.71 8.28 -19.69
N ARG A 571 14.44 8.08 -21.00
CA ARG A 571 15.43 8.11 -22.10
C ARG A 571 16.39 9.30 -22.08
N ASP A 572 15.87 10.47 -21.73
CA ASP A 572 16.62 11.73 -21.81
C ASP A 572 17.52 11.98 -20.59
N ASP A 573 17.26 11.28 -19.48
CA ASP A 573 17.91 11.50 -18.19
C ASP A 573 18.79 10.31 -17.75
N LEU A 574 18.74 9.17 -18.44
CA LEU A 574 19.36 7.93 -17.98
C LEU A 574 20.03 7.13 -19.11
N THR A 575 21.31 6.77 -18.89
CA THR A 575 22.04 5.81 -19.75
C THR A 575 21.85 4.39 -19.24
N ARG A 576 22.11 3.37 -20.07
CA ARG A 576 22.01 1.96 -19.64
C ARG A 576 22.87 1.65 -18.41
N ASN A 577 24.12 2.11 -18.38
CA ASN A 577 24.99 1.90 -17.22
C ASN A 577 24.46 2.62 -15.97
N GLY A 578 23.95 3.85 -16.13
CA GLY A 578 23.30 4.57 -15.03
C GLY A 578 22.06 3.86 -14.49
N ALA A 579 21.27 3.22 -15.35
CA ALA A 579 20.11 2.42 -14.94
C ALA A 579 20.50 1.19 -14.13
N VAL A 580 21.55 0.46 -14.55
CA VAL A 580 22.09 -0.69 -13.82
C VAL A 580 22.58 -0.28 -12.43
N ASP A 581 23.36 0.80 -12.35
CA ASP A 581 23.90 1.29 -11.08
C ASP A 581 22.78 1.79 -10.16
N LEU A 582 21.73 2.41 -10.70
CA LEU A 582 20.57 2.83 -9.93
C LEU A 582 19.78 1.65 -9.35
N VAL A 583 19.54 0.60 -10.14
CA VAL A 583 18.88 -0.62 -9.65
C VAL A 583 19.72 -1.28 -8.55
N ARG A 584 21.05 -1.34 -8.71
CA ARG A 584 21.96 -1.86 -7.67
C ARG A 584 21.92 -1.00 -6.41
N LYS A 585 21.92 0.32 -6.54
CA LYS A 585 21.81 1.25 -5.41
C LYS A 585 20.52 1.01 -4.64
N VAL A 586 19.38 0.95 -5.34
CA VAL A 586 18.07 0.69 -4.72
C VAL A 586 18.08 -0.67 -4.01
N ALA A 587 18.60 -1.72 -4.63
CA ALA A 587 18.67 -3.04 -4.02
C ALA A 587 19.50 -3.08 -2.72
N ASN A 588 20.51 -2.21 -2.58
CA ASN A 588 21.35 -2.12 -1.38
C ASN A 588 20.72 -1.28 -0.26
N GLU A 589 19.96 -0.24 -0.60
CA GLU A 589 19.43 0.74 0.38
C GLU A 589 18.06 0.34 0.94
N ILE A 590 17.37 -0.58 0.28
CA ILE A 590 15.99 -0.93 0.56
C ILE A 590 15.83 -1.67 1.89
N GLN A 591 14.84 -1.24 2.68
CA GLN A 591 14.42 -2.00 3.84
C GLN A 591 13.50 -3.13 3.41
N LEU A 592 13.79 -4.31 3.93
CA LEU A 592 12.99 -5.50 3.72
C LEU A 592 12.06 -5.73 4.91
N GLU A 593 10.86 -6.21 4.63
CA GLU A 593 9.99 -6.82 5.61
C GLU A 593 9.68 -8.26 5.18
N ARG A 594 9.56 -9.17 6.15
CA ARG A 594 9.09 -10.52 5.86
C ARG A 594 7.63 -10.45 5.41
N GLY A 595 7.37 -11.02 4.25
CA GLY A 595 6.04 -11.28 3.74
C GLY A 595 5.36 -12.42 4.51
N VAL A 596 4.23 -12.88 3.99
CA VAL A 596 3.42 -13.92 4.66
C VAL A 596 4.10 -15.30 4.60
N LYS A 597 4.96 -15.53 3.60
CA LYS A 597 5.77 -16.75 3.50
C LYS A 597 7.17 -16.53 4.08
N LYS A 598 7.77 -17.59 4.64
CA LYS A 598 9.20 -17.63 5.07
C LYS A 598 10.19 -17.22 3.97
N SER A 599 9.83 -17.43 2.69
CA SER A 599 10.66 -17.10 1.52
C SER A 599 10.22 -15.83 0.77
N GLU A 600 9.07 -15.23 1.12
CA GLU A 600 8.59 -14.02 0.47
C GLU A 600 9.12 -12.84 1.27
N ILE A 601 10.08 -12.13 0.68
CA ILE A 601 10.50 -10.84 1.20
C ILE A 601 9.68 -9.79 0.47
N LYS A 602 9.22 -8.79 1.21
CA LYS A 602 8.59 -7.60 0.66
C LYS A 602 9.47 -6.40 0.92
N ILE A 603 9.34 -5.43 0.04
CA ILE A 603 9.92 -4.12 0.22
C ILE A 603 9.08 -3.42 1.30
N LYS A 604 9.72 -3.01 2.39
CA LYS A 604 9.06 -2.20 3.43
C LYS A 604 8.83 -0.78 2.95
N ASP A 605 9.80 -0.22 2.23
CA ASP A 605 9.79 1.17 1.76
C ASP A 605 8.72 1.42 0.70
N ASN A 606 7.78 2.32 1.02
CA ASN A 606 6.72 2.70 0.09
C ASN A 606 6.99 4.11 -0.47
N PRO A 607 7.23 4.26 -1.79
CA PRO A 607 7.48 5.58 -2.35
C PRO A 607 6.24 6.49 -2.30
N GLY A 608 5.04 5.95 -2.09
CA GLY A 608 3.78 6.65 -2.24
C GLY A 608 3.15 6.47 -3.62
N PHE A 609 1.86 6.80 -3.75
CA PHE A 609 1.10 6.50 -4.96
C PHE A 609 1.20 7.61 -5.99
N LYS A 610 1.67 7.25 -7.19
CA LYS A 610 1.71 8.16 -8.33
C LYS A 610 0.28 8.59 -8.69
N THR A 611 0.07 9.90 -8.73
CA THR A 611 -1.21 10.57 -9.00
C THR A 611 -1.04 11.46 -10.22
N ILE A 612 -1.73 11.13 -11.30
CA ILE A 612 -1.68 11.85 -12.57
C ILE A 612 -2.99 12.61 -12.74
N ILE A 613 -2.90 13.90 -13.04
CA ILE A 613 -4.05 14.78 -13.29
C ILE A 613 -3.94 15.32 -14.71
N SER A 614 -4.80 14.83 -15.60
CA SER A 614 -4.85 15.22 -17.01
C SER A 614 -6.12 16.01 -17.29
N LEU A 615 -6.00 17.14 -18.00
CA LEU A 615 -7.13 18.01 -18.35
C LEU A 615 -7.48 17.87 -19.84
N ASP A 616 -8.68 17.38 -20.14
CA ASP A 616 -9.25 17.53 -21.47
C ASP A 616 -9.82 18.95 -21.63
N LYS A 617 -9.04 19.81 -22.31
CA LYS A 617 -9.41 21.21 -22.54
C LYS A 617 -10.64 21.39 -23.44
N LYS A 618 -11.00 20.40 -24.27
CA LYS A 618 -12.14 20.50 -25.19
C LYS A 618 -13.46 20.29 -24.47
N ILE A 619 -13.49 19.34 -23.54
CA ILE A 619 -14.70 18.93 -22.82
C ILE A 619 -14.77 19.56 -21.42
N GLY A 620 -13.64 20.06 -20.90
CA GLY A 620 -13.55 20.61 -19.55
C GLY A 620 -13.63 19.53 -18.48
N ILE A 621 -13.13 18.33 -18.77
CA ILE A 621 -13.10 17.20 -17.84
C ILE A 621 -11.66 16.94 -17.42
N ILE A 622 -11.43 16.88 -16.11
CA ILE A 622 -10.18 16.38 -15.54
C ILE A 622 -10.33 14.89 -15.26
N THR A 623 -9.32 14.12 -15.66
CA THR A 623 -9.15 12.74 -15.21
C THR A 623 -8.02 12.70 -14.18
N ILE A 624 -8.32 12.18 -13.00
CA ILE A 624 -7.35 11.94 -11.93
C ILE A 624 -7.17 10.43 -11.81
N THR A 625 -5.95 9.95 -12.02
CA THR A 625 -5.58 8.54 -11.94
C THR A 625 -4.55 8.35 -10.85
N VAL A 626 -4.80 7.43 -9.92
CA VAL A 626 -3.88 7.05 -8.84
C VAL A 626 -3.51 5.60 -9.00
N GLU A 627 -2.22 5.33 -9.15
CA GLU A 627 -1.68 4.03 -9.52
C GLU A 627 -1.03 3.32 -8.31
N ASN A 628 -0.94 1.98 -8.41
CA ASN A 628 -0.21 1.11 -7.47
C ASN A 628 -0.72 1.17 -6.02
N ILE A 629 -2.02 1.37 -5.82
CA ILE A 629 -2.63 1.27 -4.49
C ILE A 629 -2.56 -0.18 -4.02
N ASN A 630 -1.90 -0.43 -2.89
CA ASN A 630 -1.64 -1.77 -2.34
C ASN A 630 -2.53 -2.14 -1.14
N ASN A 631 -3.56 -1.35 -0.85
CA ASN A 631 -4.55 -1.66 0.17
C ASN A 631 -5.88 -0.96 -0.18
N ILE A 632 -6.99 -1.71 -0.18
CA ILE A 632 -8.32 -1.17 -0.50
C ILE A 632 -8.75 -0.06 0.48
N ASN A 633 -8.26 -0.10 1.73
CA ASN A 633 -8.61 0.88 2.77
C ASN A 633 -8.17 2.32 2.43
N TYR A 634 -7.22 2.50 1.51
CA TYR A 634 -6.88 3.84 1.02
C TYR A 634 -8.03 4.51 0.27
N LEU A 635 -9.01 3.75 -0.25
CA LEU A 635 -10.21 4.32 -0.88
C LEU A 635 -11.12 5.04 0.12
N TYR A 636 -10.92 4.88 1.43
CA TYR A 636 -11.62 5.68 2.46
C TYR A 636 -11.00 7.07 2.65
N THR A 637 -9.72 7.27 2.32
CA THR A 637 -8.99 8.53 2.59
C THR A 637 -8.60 9.28 1.32
N LEU A 638 -8.12 8.58 0.29
CA LEU A 638 -7.67 9.17 -0.98
C LEU A 638 -8.74 10.06 -1.64
N PRO A 639 -10.03 9.67 -1.77
CA PRO A 639 -11.05 10.53 -2.37
C PRO A 639 -11.28 11.83 -1.60
N ILE A 640 -11.06 11.86 -0.28
CA ILE A 640 -11.19 13.06 0.56
C ILE A 640 -10.17 14.11 0.10
N TYR A 641 -8.90 13.70 -0.05
CA TYR A 641 -7.83 14.58 -0.47
C TYR A 641 -7.99 15.07 -1.91
N LEU A 642 -8.35 14.17 -2.83
CA LEU A 642 -8.56 14.52 -4.22
C LEU A 642 -9.74 15.51 -4.39
N ASP A 643 -10.89 15.25 -3.76
CA ASP A 643 -12.06 16.14 -3.81
C ASP A 643 -11.73 17.52 -3.22
N SER A 644 -11.11 17.56 -2.03
CA SER A 644 -10.72 18.82 -1.38
C SER A 644 -9.68 19.61 -2.16
N MET A 645 -8.70 18.95 -2.78
CA MET A 645 -7.71 19.60 -3.66
C MET A 645 -8.38 20.24 -4.88
N ILE A 646 -9.34 19.54 -5.52
CA ILE A 646 -10.08 20.11 -6.65
C ILE A 646 -10.95 21.29 -6.19
N ARG A 647 -11.56 21.24 -5.00
CA ARG A 647 -12.29 22.39 -4.45
C ARG A 647 -11.38 23.61 -4.23
N LEU A 648 -10.16 23.43 -3.71
CA LEU A 648 -9.22 24.52 -3.53
C LEU A 648 -8.94 25.28 -4.84
N THR A 649 -8.83 24.53 -5.94
CA THR A 649 -8.51 25.09 -7.26
C THR A 649 -9.72 25.64 -8.01
N GLN A 650 -10.89 25.02 -7.87
CA GLN A 650 -12.13 25.45 -8.55
C GLN A 650 -12.90 26.52 -7.77
N ASP A 651 -13.24 26.27 -6.51
CA ASP A 651 -13.97 27.19 -5.63
C ASP A 651 -13.78 26.88 -4.14
N LYS A 652 -12.93 27.67 -3.47
CA LYS A 652 -12.70 27.59 -2.02
C LYS A 652 -13.95 27.86 -1.18
N LYS A 653 -14.97 28.56 -1.72
CA LYS A 653 -16.22 28.89 -1.01
C LYS A 653 -17.26 27.77 -1.09
N SER A 654 -16.95 26.67 -1.79
CA SER A 654 -17.80 25.49 -1.93
C SER A 654 -17.94 24.65 -0.64
N THR A 655 -17.28 25.06 0.44
CA THR A 655 -17.36 24.47 1.79
C THR A 655 -17.79 25.53 2.82
N ASN A 656 -18.31 25.08 3.96
CA ASN A 656 -18.58 25.93 5.13
C ASN A 656 -17.31 26.26 5.93
N TYR A 657 -16.17 25.68 5.57
CA TYR A 657 -14.90 26.01 6.22
C TYR A 657 -14.43 27.45 5.88
N PRO A 658 -13.97 28.25 6.87
CA PRO A 658 -13.65 29.67 6.64
C PRO A 658 -12.49 29.89 5.66
N THR A 659 -12.71 30.67 4.59
CA THR A 659 -11.68 30.91 3.56
C THR A 659 -10.41 31.58 4.11
N LYS A 660 -10.54 32.45 5.12
CA LYS A 660 -9.38 33.07 5.79
C LYS A 660 -8.43 32.02 6.38
N LYS A 661 -8.97 30.97 7.00
CA LYS A 661 -8.17 29.86 7.54
C LYS A 661 -7.53 29.03 6.42
N ILE A 662 -8.22 28.85 5.30
CA ILE A 662 -7.65 28.18 4.11
C ILE A 662 -6.43 28.94 3.62
N ASP A 663 -6.58 30.26 3.43
CA ASP A 663 -5.51 31.11 2.92
C ASP A 663 -4.31 31.15 3.88
N GLU A 664 -4.55 31.25 5.18
CA GLU A 664 -3.51 31.19 6.22
C GLU A 664 -2.70 29.89 6.16
N ILE A 665 -3.38 28.74 6.14
CA ILE A 665 -2.75 27.41 6.14
C ILE A 665 -1.98 27.16 4.84
N CYS A 666 -2.56 27.53 3.69
CA CYS A 666 -1.98 27.27 2.38
C CYS A 666 -0.88 28.26 1.95
N SER A 667 -0.75 29.42 2.62
CA SER A 667 0.30 30.42 2.31
C SER A 667 1.66 30.10 2.94
N SER A 668 1.74 29.09 3.80
CA SER A 668 2.99 28.63 4.41
C SER A 668 3.92 27.96 3.38
N SER A 669 5.22 27.89 3.67
CA SER A 669 6.18 27.10 2.88
C SER A 669 5.91 25.60 3.02
N SER A 670 6.60 24.80 2.19
CA SER A 670 6.45 23.33 2.20
C SER A 670 6.65 22.74 3.59
N LYS A 671 5.74 21.86 4.01
CA LYS A 671 5.77 21.27 5.35
C LYS A 671 6.73 20.07 5.38
N GLU A 672 7.63 20.09 6.36
CA GLU A 672 8.55 18.98 6.63
C GLU A 672 7.79 17.75 7.15
N GLU A 673 8.35 16.58 6.85
CA GLU A 673 7.80 15.29 7.28
C GLU A 673 8.26 14.95 8.70
N ILE A 674 7.36 14.30 9.43
CA ILE A 674 7.64 13.80 10.77
C ILE A 674 8.09 12.35 10.60
N ILE A 675 9.36 12.09 10.89
CA ILE A 675 9.93 10.75 10.83
C ILE A 675 10.31 10.33 12.24
N ILE A 676 9.68 9.25 12.72
CA ILE A 676 10.11 8.53 13.91
C ILE A 676 10.78 7.25 13.39
N GLN A 677 12.08 7.12 13.63
CA GLN A 677 12.84 5.94 13.21
C GLN A 677 12.36 4.72 13.99
N ASP A 678 12.08 3.64 13.27
CA ASP A 678 11.68 2.39 13.87
C ASP A 678 12.88 1.60 14.40
N ILE A 679 12.65 0.86 15.48
CA ILE A 679 13.51 -0.24 15.90
C ILE A 679 13.18 -1.39 14.95
N VAL A 680 14.18 -1.93 14.28
CA VAL A 680 14.02 -3.08 13.38
C VAL A 680 14.72 -4.27 14.02
N SER A 681 14.02 -5.39 14.10
CA SER A 681 14.58 -6.60 14.69
C SER A 681 15.78 -7.09 13.87
N LEU A 682 16.79 -7.65 14.54
CA LEU A 682 17.94 -8.28 13.88
C LEU A 682 17.51 -9.41 12.93
N SER A 683 16.40 -10.09 13.26
CA SER A 683 15.81 -11.12 12.39
C SER A 683 15.26 -10.60 11.06
N GLU A 684 15.03 -9.29 10.95
CA GLU A 684 14.60 -8.58 9.75
C GLU A 684 15.75 -7.87 9.02
N GLN A 685 16.91 -7.67 9.66
CA GLN A 685 18.03 -6.88 9.12
C GLN A 685 19.10 -7.69 8.38
N GLU A 686 19.33 -8.97 8.69
CA GLU A 686 20.48 -9.70 8.14
C GLU A 686 20.11 -10.88 7.20
N GLU A 687 20.76 -10.86 6.03
CA GLU A 687 21.16 -12.03 5.26
C GLU A 687 21.93 -13.01 6.17
N SER A 688 21.62 -14.29 6.11
CA SER A 688 22.39 -15.38 6.73
C SER A 688 22.48 -15.43 8.28
N VAL A 689 21.38 -15.78 8.95
CA VAL A 689 21.53 -16.54 10.20
C VAL A 689 21.68 -18.01 9.82
N SER A 690 22.89 -18.56 9.95
CA SER A 690 23.07 -20.00 10.03
C SER A 690 22.30 -20.50 11.25
N ASP A 691 21.43 -21.51 11.07
CA ASP A 691 20.63 -22.16 12.13
C ASP A 691 21.46 -22.68 13.34
N ASN A 692 22.79 -22.64 13.25
CA ASN A 692 23.71 -23.04 14.32
C ASN A 692 23.58 -22.21 15.61
N ASP A 693 23.08 -20.97 15.57
CA ASP A 693 23.04 -20.14 16.78
C ASP A 693 21.86 -20.45 17.72
N LEU A 694 20.93 -21.33 17.30
CA LEU A 694 19.88 -21.89 18.15
C LEU A 694 20.23 -23.29 18.71
N SER A 695 21.30 -23.92 18.19
CA SER A 695 21.72 -25.27 18.59
C SER A 695 22.55 -25.32 19.88
N SER A 696 22.93 -24.18 20.44
CA SER A 696 23.70 -24.12 21.69
C SER A 696 22.84 -24.18 22.97
N VAL A 697 21.51 -24.28 22.82
CA VAL A 697 20.56 -24.36 23.94
C VAL A 697 19.56 -25.49 23.71
N GLU A 698 20.04 -26.73 23.62
CA GLU A 698 19.49 -27.93 24.28
C GLU A 698 20.27 -29.17 23.81
N SER A 699 20.27 -30.17 24.69
CA SER A 699 21.12 -31.36 24.76
C SER A 699 21.28 -32.19 23.47
N GLU A 700 22.46 -32.80 23.35
CA GLU A 700 22.81 -33.88 22.43
C GLU A 700 21.70 -34.93 22.35
N ASP A 701 20.92 -34.95 21.25
CA ASP A 701 20.29 -36.16 20.73
C ASP A 701 19.87 -35.95 19.24
N GLU A 702 20.27 -36.94 18.43
CA GLU A 702 20.10 -37.21 16.99
C GLU A 702 19.42 -36.17 16.06
N TYR A 703 20.23 -35.57 15.18
CA TYR A 703 19.78 -34.80 14.01
C TYR A 703 19.25 -35.69 12.88
N THR A 704 17.97 -35.54 12.55
CA THR A 704 17.48 -35.80 11.19
C THR A 704 17.74 -34.59 10.30
N ASN A 705 18.56 -34.76 9.26
CA ASN A 705 18.84 -33.74 8.23
C ASN A 705 17.55 -33.38 7.46
N TYR A 706 16.94 -32.24 7.79
CA TYR A 706 16.00 -31.56 6.89
C TYR A 706 16.77 -30.50 6.09
N LYS A 707 16.74 -30.58 4.76
CA LYS A 707 17.23 -29.51 3.87
C LYS A 707 16.50 -28.20 4.21
N THR A 708 17.16 -27.26 4.88
CA THR A 708 16.66 -25.90 5.11
C THR A 708 16.93 -25.03 3.88
N VAL A 709 15.87 -24.45 3.33
CA VAL A 709 15.93 -23.47 2.24
C VAL A 709 16.58 -22.19 2.77
N LYS A 710 17.67 -21.73 2.13
CA LYS A 710 18.34 -20.47 2.48
C LYS A 710 17.35 -19.28 2.32
N PRO A 711 17.33 -18.32 3.27
CA PRO A 711 16.52 -17.12 3.11
C PRO A 711 17.06 -16.29 1.94
N LYS A 712 16.15 -15.82 1.09
CA LYS A 712 16.43 -14.91 -0.02
C LYS A 712 16.94 -13.55 0.52
N GLY A 713 17.73 -12.79 -0.25
CA GLY A 713 18.19 -11.44 0.11
C GLY A 713 17.48 -10.34 -0.67
N ALA A 714 17.75 -9.06 -0.41
CA ALA A 714 17.16 -7.93 -1.17
C ALA A 714 17.43 -8.04 -2.68
N PHE A 715 18.63 -8.51 -3.04
CA PHE A 715 19.03 -8.74 -4.44
C PHE A 715 18.11 -9.71 -5.18
N SER A 716 17.58 -10.74 -4.51
CA SER A 716 16.66 -11.71 -5.13
C SER A 716 15.31 -11.12 -5.54
N LEU A 717 14.96 -9.91 -5.04
CA LEU A 717 13.77 -9.18 -5.47
C LEU A 717 13.98 -8.44 -6.79
N PHE A 718 15.24 -8.24 -7.16
CA PHE A 718 15.63 -7.53 -8.37
C PHE A 718 16.27 -8.45 -9.40
N TYR A 719 16.87 -9.58 -9.01
CA TYR A 719 17.54 -10.51 -9.91
C TYR A 719 17.09 -11.93 -9.64
N ASP A 720 16.98 -12.75 -10.69
CA ASP A 720 16.67 -14.17 -10.53
C ASP A 720 17.89 -14.89 -9.94
N ASP A 721 17.68 -15.62 -8.83
CA ASP A 721 18.71 -16.51 -8.30
C ASP A 721 18.92 -17.63 -9.33
N GLU A 722 20.14 -17.76 -9.89
CA GLU A 722 20.50 -18.97 -10.62
C GLU A 722 20.43 -20.14 -9.62
N GLU A 723 19.36 -20.93 -9.67
CA GLU A 723 19.26 -22.17 -8.89
C GLU A 723 20.34 -23.13 -9.40
N ASP A 724 21.50 -23.10 -8.74
CA ASP A 724 22.54 -24.13 -8.79
C ASP A 724 21.98 -25.40 -8.14
N ASP A 725 21.13 -26.10 -8.90
CA ASP A 725 20.87 -27.52 -8.66
C ASP A 725 22.12 -28.29 -9.14
N GLU A 726 23.20 -28.26 -8.35
CA GLU A 726 24.24 -29.28 -8.48
C GLU A 726 23.60 -30.63 -8.11
N GLU A 727 23.08 -31.32 -9.12
CA GLU A 727 22.85 -32.76 -9.05
C GLU A 727 24.21 -33.43 -8.88
N ASP A 728 24.56 -33.74 -7.63
CA ASP A 728 25.65 -34.64 -7.26
C ASP A 728 25.44 -35.99 -7.97
N ASN A 729 26.02 -36.13 -9.16
CA ASN A 729 26.22 -37.41 -9.81
C ASN A 729 27.35 -38.14 -9.07
N GLU A 730 27.00 -38.84 -7.98
CA GLU A 730 27.81 -39.94 -7.47
C GLU A 730 27.71 -41.12 -8.46
N GLU A 731 28.43 -41.03 -9.60
CA GLU A 731 28.77 -42.22 -10.36
C GLU A 731 30.04 -42.85 -9.77
N GLY A 732 29.82 -44.06 -9.25
CA GLY A 732 30.81 -44.93 -8.64
C GLY A 732 32.04 -45.13 -9.52
N ASN A 733 33.18 -44.90 -8.87
CA ASN A 733 34.52 -45.15 -9.34
C ASN A 733 34.75 -46.67 -9.47
N GLU A 734 34.53 -47.27 -10.64
CA GLU A 734 35.08 -48.59 -10.97
C GLU A 734 36.29 -48.47 -11.89
N SER A 735 37.44 -48.83 -11.33
CA SER A 735 38.72 -48.85 -12.01
C SER A 735 38.76 -49.95 -13.08
N TYR A 736 39.15 -49.60 -14.30
CA TYR A 736 39.82 -50.54 -15.19
C TYR A 736 41.09 -49.91 -15.78
N LYS A 737 42.23 -50.55 -15.45
CA LYS A 737 43.57 -50.26 -15.98
C LYS A 737 43.77 -50.88 -17.37
N GLY A 738 44.53 -50.16 -18.19
CA GLY A 738 45.37 -50.68 -19.29
C GLY A 738 45.17 -49.88 -20.59
N GLY A 739 46.17 -49.39 -21.32
CA GLY A 739 47.62 -49.41 -21.20
C GLY A 739 48.24 -49.03 -22.57
N LYS A 740 49.31 -48.22 -22.52
CA LYS A 740 50.41 -48.02 -23.50
C LYS A 740 50.21 -47.23 -24.82
N ASN A 741 51.09 -46.21 -24.94
CA ASN A 741 51.99 -45.86 -26.05
C ASN A 741 51.37 -45.17 -27.29
N ASP A 742 51.94 -44.13 -27.92
CA ASP A 742 53.33 -43.67 -28.01
C ASP A 742 53.48 -42.14 -28.23
N SER A 743 54.71 -41.74 -27.96
CA SER A 743 55.53 -40.53 -28.10
C SER A 743 55.38 -39.53 -29.27
N ASP A 744 55.96 -38.35 -28.99
CA ASP A 744 56.76 -37.47 -29.87
C ASP A 744 56.13 -36.18 -30.47
N SER A 745 56.30 -35.10 -29.68
CA SER A 745 57.25 -33.99 -29.90
C SER A 745 57.20 -33.09 -31.17
N GLU A 746 57.33 -31.79 -30.86
CA GLU A 746 57.99 -30.69 -31.59
C GLU A 746 57.19 -29.78 -32.56
N SER A 747 56.74 -28.66 -31.97
CA SER A 747 57.25 -27.28 -32.16
C SER A 747 57.32 -26.60 -33.55
N SER A 748 56.77 -25.37 -33.52
CA SER A 748 57.34 -24.09 -34.02
C SER A 748 57.17 -23.59 -35.47
N ILE A 749 56.45 -22.45 -35.57
CA ILE A 749 56.89 -21.11 -36.08
C ILE A 749 56.66 -20.70 -37.57
N LEU A 750 55.83 -19.64 -37.69
CA LEU A 750 55.85 -18.39 -38.50
C LEU A 750 56.17 -18.33 -40.02
N SER A 751 55.20 -17.66 -40.71
CA SER A 751 55.30 -16.47 -41.60
C SER A 751 55.81 -16.53 -43.06
N ALA A 752 54.92 -16.00 -43.93
CA ALA A 752 55.08 -14.96 -44.98
C ALA A 752 55.54 -15.27 -46.44
N GLN A 753 54.58 -14.97 -47.35
CA GLN A 753 54.62 -14.30 -48.68
C GLN A 753 55.33 -14.91 -49.91
N GLU A 754 54.62 -14.87 -51.07
CA GLU A 754 55.02 -14.15 -52.30
C GLU A 754 53.89 -14.05 -53.39
N ILE A 755 53.58 -12.80 -53.80
CA ILE A 755 53.62 -12.20 -55.17
C ILE A 755 52.68 -12.68 -56.32
N SER A 756 51.78 -11.80 -56.83
CA SER A 756 51.89 -11.02 -58.11
C SER A 756 50.55 -10.55 -58.74
N SER A 757 50.55 -9.31 -59.22
CA SER A 757 49.53 -8.59 -60.01
C SER A 757 49.74 -8.75 -61.53
N PRO A 758 48.85 -8.24 -62.42
CA PRO A 758 49.01 -6.86 -62.93
C PRO A 758 47.70 -6.06 -63.18
N ILE A 759 47.90 -4.78 -63.48
CA ILE A 759 47.04 -3.58 -63.45
C ILE A 759 46.66 -3.11 -64.87
N SER A 760 45.50 -2.41 -65.02
CA SER A 760 45.37 -1.19 -65.87
C SER A 760 44.05 -0.41 -65.63
N GLU A 761 44.18 0.77 -65.00
CA GLU A 761 43.67 2.14 -65.34
C GLU A 761 42.61 2.35 -66.45
N SER A 762 41.75 3.39 -66.53
CA SER A 762 41.46 4.59 -65.72
C SER A 762 40.28 5.41 -66.34
N SER A 763 39.75 6.39 -65.58
CA SER A 763 39.37 7.77 -66.02
C SER A 763 37.96 8.15 -66.57
N LEU A 764 37.32 9.05 -65.79
CA LEU A 764 36.79 10.41 -66.12
C LEU A 764 35.34 10.65 -66.64
N GLU A 765 34.66 11.51 -65.85
CA GLU A 765 33.93 12.74 -66.22
C GLU A 765 32.44 12.76 -66.68
N SER A 766 31.61 13.31 -65.77
CA SER A 766 30.97 14.64 -65.90
C SER A 766 29.46 14.79 -66.17
N LEU A 767 28.86 15.65 -65.31
CA LEU A 767 27.85 16.70 -65.56
C LEU A 767 26.32 16.41 -65.54
N GLN A 768 25.72 17.00 -64.50
CA GLN A 768 24.63 18.01 -64.52
C GLN A 768 23.14 17.60 -64.66
N SER A 769 22.48 17.61 -63.50
CA SER A 769 21.54 18.66 -63.01
C SER A 769 20.11 18.83 -63.57
N GLU A 770 19.23 19.00 -62.57
CA GLU A 770 18.10 19.95 -62.46
C GLU A 770 16.63 19.47 -62.59
N LYS A 771 16.06 19.21 -61.40
CA LYS A 771 14.85 19.83 -60.79
C LYS A 771 13.85 20.55 -61.70
N THR A 772 12.54 20.31 -61.48
CA THR A 772 11.65 21.23 -60.71
C THR A 772 10.22 20.71 -60.48
N GLU A 773 9.71 21.08 -59.29
CA GLU A 773 8.34 21.23 -58.76
C GLU A 773 7.30 21.84 -59.75
N SER A 774 5.96 21.80 -59.66
CA SER A 774 4.97 21.61 -58.58
C SER A 774 3.52 21.62 -59.16
N GLU A 775 2.55 21.30 -58.30
CA GLU A 775 1.12 21.75 -58.25
C GLU A 775 -0.02 21.10 -59.07
N LYS A 776 -1.01 20.63 -58.27
CA LYS A 776 -2.48 20.83 -58.33
C LYS A 776 -3.41 20.00 -59.26
N GLU A 777 -4.35 19.37 -58.54
CA GLU A 777 -5.80 19.28 -58.77
C GLU A 777 -6.43 18.17 -59.64
N LEU A 778 -7.41 17.53 -58.98
CA LEU A 778 -8.66 16.91 -59.44
C LEU A 778 -8.64 15.90 -60.61
N SER A 779 -9.08 14.67 -60.30
CA SER A 779 -10.45 14.24 -60.67
C SER A 779 -10.76 12.85 -60.15
N SER A 780 -11.78 12.79 -59.30
CA SER A 780 -12.51 11.58 -58.92
C SER A 780 -13.70 11.47 -59.85
N ILE A 781 -13.93 10.31 -60.47
CA ILE A 781 -15.22 9.93 -61.07
C ILE A 781 -15.55 8.50 -60.60
N GLU A 782 -16.54 8.47 -59.70
CA GLU A 782 -17.76 7.66 -59.67
C GLU A 782 -17.75 6.23 -60.23
N ASN A 783 -18.27 5.32 -59.40
CA ASN A 783 -19.41 4.48 -59.79
C ASN A 783 -20.15 3.97 -58.55
N ALA A 784 -21.36 4.46 -58.31
CA ALA A 784 -22.53 3.64 -57.97
C ALA A 784 -23.79 4.52 -57.83
N ILE A 785 -24.80 4.16 -58.61
CA ILE A 785 -26.00 4.93 -58.93
C ILE A 785 -27.22 4.17 -58.34
N ILE A 786 -27.97 4.88 -57.48
CA ILE A 786 -29.45 4.93 -57.25
C ILE A 786 -30.26 3.66 -56.86
N PRO A 787 -31.59 3.77 -56.55
CA PRO A 787 -32.32 4.64 -55.59
C PRO A 787 -33.39 3.85 -54.77
N SER A 788 -34.01 4.48 -53.76
CA SER A 788 -35.47 4.71 -53.76
C SER A 788 -35.92 5.42 -52.48
N SER A 789 -36.51 6.60 -52.64
CA SER A 789 -37.39 7.25 -51.67
C SER A 789 -38.76 7.44 -52.32
N THR A 790 -39.82 7.21 -51.55
CA THR A 790 -41.18 7.64 -51.87
C THR A 790 -41.74 8.46 -50.71
N SER A 791 -42.36 9.54 -51.13
CA SER A 791 -42.92 10.69 -50.41
C SER A 791 -44.23 10.43 -49.67
N SER A 792 -44.52 11.27 -48.67
CA SER A 792 -45.80 12.01 -48.44
C SER A 792 -45.90 12.41 -46.96
N SER A 793 -46.60 13.46 -46.51
CA SER A 793 -46.70 14.86 -46.94
C SER A 793 -47.55 15.60 -45.88
N ILE A 794 -47.07 16.78 -45.44
CA ILE A 794 -47.78 18.05 -45.20
C ILE A 794 -48.90 18.13 -44.13
N GLN A 795 -48.74 19.10 -43.20
CA GLN A 795 -49.63 20.27 -42.92
C GLN A 795 -49.58 20.65 -41.42
N SER A 796 -49.70 21.90 -40.96
CA SER A 796 -49.34 23.27 -41.37
C SER A 796 -50.16 24.19 -40.45
N GLU A 797 -49.56 25.23 -39.85
CA GLU A 797 -50.14 26.55 -39.53
C GLU A 797 -49.03 27.36 -38.78
N LYS A 798 -48.40 28.41 -39.33
CA LYS A 798 -48.86 29.80 -39.60
C LYS A 798 -49.49 30.45 -38.35
N THR A 799 -49.15 31.66 -37.89
CA THR A 799 -48.58 32.85 -38.56
C THR A 799 -48.20 33.92 -37.53
N GLU A 800 -47.29 34.83 -37.95
CA GLU A 800 -47.28 36.30 -37.68
C GLU A 800 -46.74 36.80 -36.32
N LEU A 801 -45.99 37.92 -36.21
CA LEU A 801 -45.75 39.07 -37.09
C LEU A 801 -44.58 39.93 -36.53
N SER A 802 -43.71 40.46 -37.42
CA SER A 802 -43.08 41.82 -37.42
C SER A 802 -42.19 42.29 -36.23
N ASP A 803 -41.19 43.16 -36.34
CA ASP A 803 -40.55 43.94 -37.41
C ASP A 803 -39.32 44.68 -36.84
N LYS A 804 -38.41 45.11 -37.74
CA LYS A 804 -37.54 46.32 -37.71
C LYS A 804 -36.31 46.36 -36.77
N LEU A 805 -35.07 46.40 -37.30
CA LEU A 805 -34.32 47.44 -38.05
C LEU A 805 -33.46 48.38 -37.16
N ASN A 806 -32.15 48.14 -37.22
CA ASN A 806 -31.04 49.07 -37.50
C ASN A 806 -30.93 50.50 -36.89
N THR A 807 -29.76 50.70 -36.27
CA THR A 807 -28.76 51.78 -36.46
C THR A 807 -28.95 53.19 -35.89
N LYS A 808 -27.90 53.58 -35.13
CA LYS A 808 -26.97 54.73 -35.31
C LYS A 808 -27.06 55.99 -34.41
N THR A 809 -25.83 56.44 -34.06
CA THR A 809 -25.27 57.81 -33.93
C THR A 809 -25.43 58.58 -32.59
N THR A 810 -24.32 58.77 -31.82
CA THR A 810 -23.37 59.94 -31.70
C THR A 810 -23.99 61.17 -31.00
N SER A 811 -23.36 61.93 -30.09
CA SER A 811 -22.02 62.56 -29.92
C SER A 811 -21.87 63.02 -28.44
N SER A 812 -20.76 63.46 -27.81
CA SER A 812 -19.79 64.52 -28.16
C SER A 812 -18.70 64.70 -27.07
N GLN A 813 -17.44 64.86 -27.53
CA GLN A 813 -16.25 65.63 -27.09
C GLN A 813 -16.17 66.42 -25.75
N LYS A 814 -14.99 66.36 -25.06
CA LYS A 814 -13.96 67.46 -25.01
C LYS A 814 -12.70 67.13 -24.17
N GLU A 815 -11.56 67.63 -24.65
CA GLU A 815 -10.18 67.53 -24.14
C GLU A 815 -9.73 68.67 -23.20
N GLN A 816 -8.74 68.34 -22.35
CA GLN A 816 -7.51 69.04 -21.89
C GLN A 816 -7.52 70.50 -21.35
N LYS A 817 -6.77 70.69 -20.23
CA LYS A 817 -5.65 71.66 -20.15
C LYS A 817 -4.74 71.46 -18.90
N ASP A 818 -3.45 71.65 -19.15
CA ASP A 818 -2.25 71.54 -18.28
C ASP A 818 -2.11 72.56 -17.14
N LYS A 819 -1.22 72.24 -16.17
CA LYS A 819 -0.07 73.09 -15.75
C LYS A 819 0.86 72.41 -14.71
N LEU A 820 2.16 72.33 -15.03
CA LEU A 820 3.36 72.34 -14.15
C LEU A 820 3.66 73.80 -13.68
N PRO A 821 4.68 74.17 -12.84
CA PRO A 821 5.92 73.45 -12.45
C PRO A 821 6.49 73.71 -11.00
N GLU A 822 7.73 73.19 -10.74
CA GLU A 822 8.88 73.76 -9.98
C GLU A 822 9.10 73.65 -8.43
N ILE A 823 10.31 73.12 -8.09
CA ILE A 823 11.41 73.68 -7.24
C ILE A 823 11.60 73.31 -5.73
N ASP A 824 12.83 72.78 -5.50
CA ASP A 824 13.86 72.89 -4.42
C ASP A 824 13.70 72.45 -2.93
N LYS A 825 14.66 71.59 -2.52
CA LYS A 825 15.67 71.68 -1.41
C LYS A 825 15.18 71.74 0.05
N ASN A 826 15.85 71.18 1.06
CA ASN A 826 17.29 70.89 1.25
C ASN A 826 17.53 69.87 2.41
N GLU A 827 18.62 69.11 2.27
CA GLU A 827 19.72 68.75 3.22
C GLU A 827 19.49 68.58 4.74
N ASP A 828 19.97 67.44 5.29
CA ASP A 828 21.27 67.38 6.02
C ASP A 828 21.76 65.92 6.26
N ALA A 829 22.97 65.63 5.74
CA ALA A 829 24.17 65.00 6.33
C ALA A 829 24.05 64.12 7.62
N GLN A 830 24.83 63.04 7.87
CA GLN A 830 26.17 62.64 7.42
C GLN A 830 26.52 61.19 7.86
N ASP A 831 27.34 60.51 7.02
CA ASP A 831 28.46 59.54 7.24
C ASP A 831 28.25 58.26 8.11
N VAL A 832 28.79 57.07 7.78
CA VAL A 832 30.18 56.72 7.39
C VAL A 832 30.24 55.41 6.55
N GLU A 833 31.21 55.37 5.65
CA GLU A 833 31.71 54.32 4.74
C GLU A 833 32.34 53.11 5.46
N ASP A 834 32.38 51.93 4.81
CA ASP A 834 33.66 51.35 4.35
C ASP A 834 33.46 50.04 3.58
N LEU A 835 34.32 49.90 2.57
CA LEU A 835 34.37 48.96 1.45
C LEU A 835 35.14 47.67 1.78
N ASP A 836 34.79 46.62 1.03
CA ASP A 836 35.63 45.64 0.32
C ASP A 836 37.08 45.39 0.79
N GLU A 837 37.45 44.11 0.90
CA GLU A 837 38.56 43.57 0.11
C GLU A 837 38.52 42.03 0.04
N GLU A 838 38.67 41.55 -1.19
CA GLU A 838 39.00 40.18 -1.58
C GLU A 838 40.40 39.80 -1.07
N ASP A 839 40.64 38.53 -0.76
CA ASP A 839 41.93 37.94 -1.08
C ASP A 839 41.84 36.42 -1.26
N VAL A 840 42.62 35.99 -2.24
CA VAL A 840 42.69 34.71 -2.93
C VAL A 840 43.95 33.94 -2.45
N ASP A 841 43.87 32.61 -2.51
CA ASP A 841 44.94 31.59 -2.53
C ASP A 841 46.01 31.58 -1.43
N VAL A 842 46.07 30.45 -0.69
CA VAL A 842 47.32 29.72 -0.40
C VAL A 842 47.02 28.22 -0.23
N ASP A 843 47.56 27.41 -1.15
CA ASP A 843 47.86 25.98 -0.99
C ASP A 843 48.85 25.74 0.18
N GLU A 844 48.67 24.67 0.96
CA GLU A 844 49.72 23.65 1.22
C GLU A 844 49.29 22.63 2.30
N ASP A 845 49.67 21.37 2.01
CA ASP A 845 49.74 20.11 2.78
C ASP A 845 48.50 19.22 3.02
#